data_AF-A0A0W8D2Z9-F1
#
_entry.id   AF-A0A0W8D2Z9-F1
#
_cell.length_a   1.000
_cell.length_b   1.000
_cell.length_c   1.000
_cell.angle_alpha   90.00
_cell.angle_beta   90.00
_cell.angle_gamma   90.00
#
_symmetry.space_group_name_H-M   'P 1'
#
loop_
_entity.id
_entity.type
_entity.pdbx_description
1 polymer ?
#
loop_
_entity_poly.entity_id
_entity_poly.type
_entity_poly.pdbx_seq_one_letter_code
_entity_poly.pdbx_strand_id
1 'polypeptide(L)'
;MNFSTAWSSNAVAICQACGISAIKRIERATRYLVRYTATKPEAVEALKQALLRHECDRMTQQVYEEPLTSFWHGKTVQPVRKIPIMERGIDALKEINEEIGLGFDDWDLQYYLNLFKEKLKRNPTDVECFDMGQSNSEHSRHWFFGGKIVVDGKEMPQTLFQMVKNTLTENAKKNSVIAFHDNSSVIKGANIVTLGPVNPGEPSAVQERTLDSHLLLTAETHNFPSGVAPFPGAETGTGGRIRDVQATGRGANVVAGVSAYSVGNLNLEGYKLPWEDEKLEYPSNLAHPRDILIQASNGASDYGNKFGEPVVTGFARSFGMVLPNGERREYIKPIMFSAGLGQLDGRHCTKGEPEIQMWVVKIGGPCYRIGMGGGAASSRIQDTKTADLDFNAVQRGDAEMECKLNKVIRACCDLGEKNPIVSIHDQGAGGNGNVLKEIVEVSNSKPGDANRGGARYEVRNILVGDDTLSVLEIWGAEYQENDALLLRPEHVELFDKICKRKALEEETKTSAQPRFVHNESGRHESRFVSVQIQESNAVMLRGMAGSSLGVWVSHGEGRAHFTHPKIQEKYVASGAAAIRYVDDSNVPTEEYPFNPNGSPQGIAGLVSSDGRHMCLMPHPERCFLKYQWPYMPAEFEAHPVSPWMQIFQNAKSFCEGQ
;
A
#
# COMPACT_ATOMS: atom_id res chain seq x y z
N MET A 1 -12.51 -4.85 -20.58
CA MET A 1 -11.64 -4.20 -19.57
C MET A 1 -10.67 -5.24 -19.03
N ASN A 2 -9.40 -5.20 -19.38
CA ASN A 2 -8.39 -6.21 -18.98
C ASN A 2 -7.79 -5.95 -17.58
N PHE A 3 -8.12 -4.82 -16.94
CA PHE A 3 -7.49 -4.39 -15.71
C PHE A 3 -8.48 -4.35 -14.54
N SER A 4 -8.16 -5.00 -13.41
CA SER A 4 -8.96 -4.97 -12.19
C SER A 4 -8.45 -3.90 -11.23
N THR A 5 -9.31 -2.95 -10.86
CA THR A 5 -8.92 -1.89 -9.93
C THR A 5 -8.67 -2.45 -8.52
N ALA A 6 -7.92 -1.73 -7.68
CA ALA A 6 -7.82 -2.04 -6.26
C ALA A 6 -9.21 -2.04 -5.59
N TRP A 7 -10.12 -1.18 -6.04
CA TRP A 7 -11.52 -1.19 -5.61
C TRP A 7 -12.20 -2.52 -5.93
N SER A 8 -12.04 -3.05 -7.15
CA SER A 8 -12.57 -4.37 -7.54
C SER A 8 -12.02 -5.47 -6.65
N SER A 9 -10.71 -5.50 -6.42
CA SER A 9 -10.07 -6.52 -5.58
C SER A 9 -10.64 -6.53 -4.17
N ASN A 10 -10.77 -5.35 -3.55
CA ASN A 10 -11.35 -5.20 -2.22
C ASN A 10 -12.85 -5.52 -2.17
N ALA A 11 -13.63 -5.09 -3.17
CA ALA A 11 -15.07 -5.38 -3.26
C ALA A 11 -15.35 -6.89 -3.42
N VAL A 12 -14.54 -7.58 -4.22
CA VAL A 12 -14.62 -9.04 -4.37
C VAL A 12 -14.21 -9.74 -3.08
N ALA A 13 -13.15 -9.28 -2.40
CA ALA A 13 -12.74 -9.82 -1.11
C ALA A 13 -13.86 -9.71 -0.06
N ILE A 14 -14.60 -8.59 -0.02
CA ILE A 14 -15.78 -8.42 0.84
C ILE A 14 -16.86 -9.46 0.49
N CYS A 15 -17.13 -9.68 -0.80
CA CYS A 15 -18.11 -10.67 -1.24
C CYS A 15 -17.72 -12.08 -0.79
N GLN A 16 -16.44 -12.44 -0.95
CA GLN A 16 -15.90 -13.72 -0.51
C GLN A 16 -16.02 -13.89 1.01
N ALA A 17 -15.64 -12.88 1.78
CA ALA A 17 -15.79 -12.87 3.24
C ALA A 17 -17.26 -13.00 3.70
N CYS A 18 -18.21 -12.51 2.88
CA CYS A 18 -19.64 -12.69 3.12
C CYS A 18 -20.19 -14.06 2.67
N GLY A 19 -19.35 -14.96 2.13
CA GLY A 19 -19.75 -16.27 1.60
C GLY A 19 -20.30 -16.22 0.16
N ILE A 20 -20.18 -15.09 -0.55
CA ILE A 20 -20.67 -14.91 -1.93
C ILE A 20 -19.53 -15.22 -2.91
N SER A 21 -19.23 -16.50 -3.08
CA SER A 21 -18.09 -16.98 -3.91
C SER A 21 -18.35 -16.96 -5.42
N ALA A 22 -19.61 -16.79 -5.84
CA ALA A 22 -20.01 -16.74 -7.24
C ALA A 22 -19.54 -15.47 -7.95
N ILE A 23 -19.30 -14.38 -7.21
CA ILE A 23 -18.83 -13.13 -7.78
C ILE A 23 -17.30 -13.18 -7.90
N LYS A 24 -16.81 -13.22 -9.14
CA LYS A 24 -15.37 -13.26 -9.44
C LYS A 24 -14.77 -11.88 -9.75
N ARG A 25 -15.61 -10.92 -10.13
CA ARG A 25 -15.20 -9.55 -10.45
C ARG A 25 -16.37 -8.58 -10.29
N ILE A 26 -16.11 -7.42 -9.72
CA ILE A 26 -17.05 -6.30 -9.63
C ILE A 26 -16.25 -5.05 -9.94
N GLU A 27 -16.79 -4.15 -10.77
CA GLU A 27 -16.12 -2.88 -11.03
C GLU A 27 -17.07 -1.72 -10.81
N ARG A 28 -16.50 -0.56 -10.49
CA ARG A 28 -17.25 0.69 -10.31
C ARG A 28 -17.10 1.57 -11.53
N ALA A 29 -18.21 2.13 -11.99
CA ALA A 29 -18.24 3.16 -13.03
C ALA A 29 -19.03 4.38 -12.56
N THR A 30 -18.64 5.56 -13.03
CA THR A 30 -19.37 6.81 -12.80
C THR A 30 -20.17 7.16 -14.06
N ARG A 31 -21.47 7.43 -13.91
CA ARG A 31 -22.33 7.84 -15.01
C ARG A 31 -22.67 9.32 -14.90
N TYR A 32 -22.23 10.12 -15.87
CA TYR A 32 -22.57 11.54 -15.95
C TYR A 32 -23.87 11.74 -16.74
N LEU A 33 -24.84 12.44 -16.13
CA LEU A 33 -26.00 12.96 -16.84
C LEU A 33 -25.72 14.41 -17.23
N VAL A 34 -25.32 14.63 -18.48
CA VAL A 34 -25.03 15.98 -18.98
C VAL A 34 -26.29 16.58 -19.59
N ARG A 35 -26.72 17.73 -19.07
CA ARG A 35 -27.81 18.53 -19.65
C ARG A 35 -27.22 19.74 -20.34
N TYR A 36 -27.56 19.94 -21.61
CA TYR A 36 -27.10 21.08 -22.40
C TYR A 36 -28.25 21.62 -23.25
N THR A 37 -28.18 22.91 -23.58
CA THR A 37 -29.15 23.61 -24.44
C THR A 37 -28.64 23.80 -25.87
N ALA A 38 -27.38 23.46 -26.12
CA ALA A 38 -26.77 23.53 -27.44
C ALA A 38 -27.47 22.56 -28.42
N THR A 39 -27.93 23.07 -29.56
CA THR A 39 -28.62 22.27 -30.59
C THR A 39 -27.71 21.84 -31.74
N LYS A 40 -26.49 22.39 -31.80
CA LYS A 40 -25.51 22.09 -32.83
C LYS A 40 -24.64 20.89 -32.43
N PRO A 41 -24.49 19.85 -33.26
CA PRO A 41 -23.68 18.67 -32.95
C PRO A 41 -22.23 18.99 -32.53
N GLU A 42 -21.62 20.00 -33.15
CA GLU A 42 -20.22 20.37 -32.87
C GLU A 42 -20.05 20.93 -31.46
N ALA A 43 -21.05 21.67 -30.97
CA ALA A 43 -21.04 22.22 -29.62
C ALA A 43 -21.23 21.13 -28.55
N VAL A 44 -22.01 20.09 -28.86
CA VAL A 44 -22.19 18.91 -27.99
C VAL A 44 -20.89 18.13 -27.89
N GLU A 45 -20.22 17.89 -29.01
CA GLU A 45 -18.94 17.17 -29.02
C GLU A 45 -17.85 17.97 -28.29
N ALA A 46 -17.78 19.29 -28.50
CA ALA A 46 -16.84 20.15 -27.76
C ALA A 46 -17.09 20.10 -26.25
N LEU A 47 -18.36 20.10 -25.81
CA LEU A 47 -18.73 19.94 -24.41
C LEU A 47 -18.33 18.55 -23.88
N LYS A 48 -18.59 17.48 -24.63
CA LYS A 48 -18.17 16.12 -24.28
C LYS A 48 -16.66 16.04 -24.08
N GLN A 49 -15.87 16.56 -25.03
CA GLN A 49 -14.41 16.58 -24.93
C GLN A 49 -13.90 17.45 -23.79
N ALA A 50 -14.57 18.56 -23.48
CA ALA A 50 -14.22 19.38 -22.30
C ALA A 50 -14.49 18.63 -20.99
N LEU A 51 -15.66 17.98 -20.88
CA LEU A 51 -16.02 17.18 -19.71
C LEU A 51 -15.06 16.01 -19.52
N LEU A 52 -14.76 15.25 -20.58
CA LEU A 52 -13.83 14.12 -20.51
C LEU A 52 -12.42 14.56 -20.08
N ARG A 53 -11.95 15.71 -20.55
CA ARG A 53 -10.64 16.27 -20.13
C ARG A 53 -10.62 16.70 -18.67
N HIS A 54 -11.76 17.10 -18.11
CA HIS A 54 -11.86 17.57 -16.73
C HIS A 54 -12.13 16.43 -15.73
N GLU A 55 -13.03 15.52 -16.09
CA GLU A 55 -13.59 14.50 -15.19
C GLU A 55 -12.99 13.10 -15.37
N CYS A 56 -12.29 12.84 -16.47
CA CYS A 56 -11.69 11.53 -16.75
C CYS A 56 -10.17 11.61 -16.76
N ASP A 57 -9.54 10.82 -15.90
CA ASP A 57 -8.11 10.59 -15.96
C ASP A 57 -7.80 9.66 -17.14
N ARG A 58 -7.26 10.23 -18.22
CA ARG A 58 -6.87 9.51 -19.43
C ARG A 58 -5.84 8.39 -19.21
N MET A 59 -5.10 8.40 -18.08
CA MET A 59 -4.09 7.39 -17.78
C MET A 59 -4.67 6.17 -17.08
N THR A 60 -5.75 6.35 -16.30
CA THR A 60 -6.31 5.29 -15.43
C THR A 60 -7.75 4.93 -15.72
N GLN A 61 -8.46 5.71 -16.55
CA GLN A 61 -9.89 5.54 -16.83
C GLN A 61 -10.17 5.42 -18.32
N GLN A 62 -11.24 4.69 -18.63
CA GLN A 62 -11.74 4.52 -19.99
C GLN A 62 -13.22 4.92 -20.06
N VAL A 63 -13.56 5.64 -21.12
CA VAL A 63 -14.94 6.06 -21.41
C VAL A 63 -15.67 4.94 -22.14
N TYR A 64 -16.87 4.62 -21.67
CA TYR A 64 -17.79 3.70 -22.33
C TYR A 64 -19.08 4.45 -22.65
N GLU A 65 -19.50 4.44 -23.92
CA GLU A 65 -20.74 5.10 -24.33
C GLU A 65 -21.97 4.30 -23.87
N GLU A 66 -21.85 2.99 -23.80
CA GLU A 66 -22.88 2.07 -23.33
C GLU A 66 -22.35 1.19 -22.18
N PRO A 67 -23.22 0.71 -21.28
CA PRO A 67 -22.83 -0.19 -20.21
C PRO A 67 -22.15 -1.46 -20.73
N LEU A 68 -21.06 -1.88 -20.10
CA LEU A 68 -20.39 -3.14 -20.40
C LEU A 68 -21.30 -4.33 -20.07
N THR A 69 -21.38 -5.28 -21.00
CA THR A 69 -22.08 -6.56 -20.81
C THR A 69 -21.14 -7.69 -20.39
N SER A 70 -19.82 -7.51 -20.53
CA SER A 70 -18.79 -8.47 -20.13
C SER A 70 -17.46 -7.77 -19.83
N PHE A 71 -16.69 -8.34 -18.91
CA PHE A 71 -15.29 -7.95 -18.66
C PHE A 71 -14.30 -8.61 -19.63
N TRP A 72 -14.71 -9.71 -20.27
CA TRP A 72 -13.87 -10.47 -21.20
C TRP A 72 -13.46 -9.60 -22.38
N HIS A 73 -12.17 -9.65 -22.73
CA HIS A 73 -11.58 -8.80 -23.76
C HIS A 73 -10.99 -9.60 -24.94
N GLY A 74 -11.27 -10.89 -25.02
CA GLY A 74 -10.92 -11.72 -26.18
C GLY A 74 -9.42 -12.04 -26.35
N LYS A 75 -8.54 -11.66 -25.41
CA LYS A 75 -7.12 -12.01 -25.51
C LYS A 75 -6.86 -13.38 -24.91
N THR A 76 -5.95 -14.11 -25.51
CA THR A 76 -5.42 -15.37 -24.97
C THR A 76 -3.96 -15.19 -24.58
N VAL A 77 -3.50 -16.04 -23.66
CA VAL A 77 -2.11 -16.11 -23.22
C VAL A 77 -1.18 -16.24 -24.42
N GLN A 78 -0.23 -15.31 -24.54
CA GLN A 78 0.79 -15.39 -25.59
C GLN A 78 1.86 -16.43 -25.22
N PRO A 79 2.30 -17.27 -26.17
CA PRO A 79 3.36 -18.23 -25.93
C PRO A 79 4.72 -17.54 -25.80
N VAL A 80 5.64 -18.17 -25.08
CA VAL A 80 7.05 -17.75 -25.02
C VAL A 80 7.66 -17.82 -26.43
N ARG A 81 8.35 -16.76 -26.84
CA ARG A 81 9.02 -16.69 -28.15
C ARG A 81 10.50 -17.00 -28.00
N LYS A 82 11.07 -17.71 -28.98
CA LYS A 82 12.52 -17.90 -29.10
C LYS A 82 13.09 -16.85 -30.05
N ILE A 83 14.13 -16.15 -29.64
CA ILE A 83 14.79 -15.13 -30.45
C ILE A 83 15.90 -15.81 -31.26
N PRO A 84 15.85 -15.78 -32.61
CA PRO A 84 16.71 -16.58 -33.48
C PRO A 84 18.13 -15.99 -33.63
N ILE A 85 18.86 -15.84 -32.52
CA ILE A 85 20.22 -15.29 -32.49
C ILE A 85 21.24 -16.26 -33.11
N MET A 86 21.01 -17.57 -33.00
CA MET A 86 21.88 -18.58 -33.61
C MET A 86 21.86 -18.48 -35.14
N GLU A 87 20.70 -18.14 -35.71
CA GLU A 87 20.47 -18.04 -37.14
C GLU A 87 20.74 -16.63 -37.69
N ARG A 88 20.29 -15.59 -36.98
CA ARG A 88 20.32 -14.18 -37.45
C ARG A 88 21.36 -13.31 -36.74
N GLY A 89 22.11 -13.87 -35.79
CA GLY A 89 23.15 -13.15 -35.07
C GLY A 89 22.63 -11.91 -34.34
N ILE A 90 23.42 -10.84 -34.38
CA ILE A 90 23.14 -9.60 -33.64
C ILE A 90 21.85 -8.91 -34.10
N ASP A 91 21.43 -9.09 -35.35
CA ASP A 91 20.26 -8.39 -35.90
C ASP A 91 18.97 -8.83 -35.21
N ALA A 92 18.83 -10.11 -34.86
CA ALA A 92 17.69 -10.58 -34.07
C ALA A 92 17.68 -9.99 -32.65
N LEU A 93 18.86 -9.74 -32.07
CA LEU A 93 18.96 -9.14 -30.74
C LEU A 93 18.68 -7.63 -30.77
N LYS A 94 19.08 -6.94 -31.84
CA LYS A 94 18.71 -5.53 -32.09
C LYS A 94 17.20 -5.35 -32.27
N GLU A 95 16.58 -6.23 -33.06
CA GLU A 95 15.12 -6.20 -33.29
C GLU A 95 14.34 -6.33 -31.98
N ILE A 96 14.67 -7.31 -31.13
CA ILE A 96 13.97 -7.45 -29.84
C ILE A 96 14.31 -6.30 -28.88
N ASN A 97 15.55 -5.79 -28.89
CA ASN A 97 15.93 -4.62 -28.07
C ASN A 97 15.06 -3.40 -28.39
N GLU A 98 14.78 -3.16 -29.67
CA GLU A 98 13.90 -2.07 -30.13
C GLU A 98 12.42 -2.39 -29.85
N GLU A 99 11.96 -3.62 -30.16
CA GLU A 99 10.56 -4.04 -30.03
C GLU A 99 10.01 -3.88 -28.62
N ILE A 100 10.74 -4.38 -27.61
CA ILE A 100 10.30 -4.36 -26.21
C ILE A 100 11.08 -3.39 -25.33
N GLY A 101 12.00 -2.62 -25.94
CA GLY A 101 12.74 -1.56 -25.26
C GLY A 101 13.67 -2.05 -24.16
N LEU A 102 14.57 -2.99 -24.46
CA LEU A 102 15.49 -3.56 -23.45
C LEU A 102 16.54 -2.57 -22.95
N GLY A 103 16.87 -1.54 -23.74
CA GLY A 103 17.83 -0.52 -23.37
C GLY A 103 19.29 -0.96 -23.50
N PHE A 104 19.56 -2.03 -24.26
CA PHE A 104 20.92 -2.50 -24.52
C PHE A 104 21.70 -1.53 -25.41
N ASP A 105 22.93 -1.25 -25.00
CA ASP A 105 23.92 -0.58 -25.84
C ASP A 105 24.72 -1.57 -26.72
N ASP A 106 25.66 -1.06 -27.50
CA ASP A 106 26.49 -1.90 -28.38
C ASP A 106 27.31 -2.94 -27.61
N TRP A 107 27.72 -2.63 -26.38
CA TRP A 107 28.48 -3.56 -25.55
C TRP A 107 27.58 -4.69 -25.04
N ASP A 108 26.39 -4.35 -24.53
CA ASP A 108 25.38 -5.32 -24.08
C ASP A 108 25.00 -6.29 -25.21
N LEU A 109 24.71 -5.75 -26.39
CA LEU A 109 24.35 -6.56 -27.57
C LEU A 109 25.44 -7.58 -27.91
N GLN A 110 26.71 -7.18 -27.87
CA GLN A 110 27.83 -8.08 -28.13
C GLN A 110 28.03 -9.10 -27.00
N TYR A 111 27.89 -8.66 -25.75
CA TYR A 111 28.01 -9.53 -24.59
C TYR A 111 26.98 -10.66 -24.64
N TYR A 112 25.69 -10.33 -24.82
CA TYR A 112 24.62 -11.34 -24.86
C TYR A 112 24.66 -12.20 -26.11
N LEU A 113 25.05 -11.64 -27.26
CA LEU A 113 25.31 -12.44 -28.47
C LEU A 113 26.34 -13.54 -28.17
N ASN A 114 27.48 -13.17 -27.59
CA ASN A 114 28.54 -14.12 -27.24
C ASN A 114 28.08 -15.12 -26.16
N LEU A 115 27.34 -14.67 -25.15
CA LEU A 115 26.79 -15.55 -24.11
C LEU A 115 25.91 -16.66 -24.71
N PHE A 116 24.92 -16.30 -25.52
CA PHE A 116 23.98 -17.27 -26.08
C PHE A 116 24.59 -18.12 -27.20
N LYS A 117 25.44 -17.53 -28.04
CA LYS A 117 26.02 -18.23 -29.19
C LYS A 117 27.19 -19.12 -28.81
N GLU A 118 28.14 -18.60 -28.04
CA GLU A 118 29.41 -19.30 -27.78
C GLU A 118 29.38 -20.13 -26.49
N LYS A 119 28.67 -19.66 -25.45
CA LYS A 119 28.64 -20.33 -24.13
C LYS A 119 27.43 -21.25 -23.98
N LEU A 120 26.22 -20.72 -24.13
CA LEU A 120 24.97 -21.46 -23.91
C LEU A 120 24.54 -22.30 -25.13
N LYS A 121 25.01 -21.94 -26.32
CA LYS A 121 24.76 -22.62 -27.61
C LYS A 121 23.27 -22.83 -27.89
N ARG A 122 22.44 -21.83 -27.60
CA ARG A 122 20.99 -21.86 -27.85
C ARG A 122 20.44 -20.45 -28.05
N ASN A 123 19.28 -20.38 -28.71
CA ASN A 123 18.48 -19.17 -28.77
C ASN A 123 17.95 -18.79 -27.36
N PRO A 124 18.02 -17.51 -26.94
CA PRO A 124 17.28 -17.04 -25.78
C PRO A 124 15.78 -17.00 -26.05
N THR A 125 15.02 -16.93 -24.97
CA THR A 125 13.60 -16.57 -25.01
C THR A 125 13.42 -15.05 -24.87
N ASP A 126 12.26 -14.54 -25.29
CA ASP A 126 11.87 -13.15 -25.01
C ASP A 126 11.82 -12.84 -23.51
N VAL A 127 11.44 -13.81 -22.68
CA VAL A 127 11.50 -13.72 -21.21
C VAL A 127 12.93 -13.49 -20.71
N GLU A 128 13.90 -14.26 -21.18
CA GLU A 128 15.31 -14.10 -20.81
C GLU A 128 15.87 -12.76 -21.30
N CYS A 129 15.55 -12.35 -22.53
CA CYS A 129 15.97 -11.05 -23.05
C CYS A 129 15.43 -9.90 -22.19
N PHE A 130 14.16 -9.97 -21.80
CA PHE A 130 13.54 -8.96 -20.95
C PHE A 130 14.13 -8.91 -19.54
N ASP A 131 14.32 -10.09 -18.92
CA ASP A 131 14.96 -10.24 -17.62
C ASP A 131 16.36 -9.61 -17.59
N MET A 132 17.18 -9.89 -18.61
CA MET A 132 18.52 -9.31 -18.75
C MET A 132 18.50 -7.78 -18.93
N GLY A 133 17.52 -7.26 -19.67
CA GLY A 133 17.30 -5.80 -19.84
C GLY A 133 16.98 -5.10 -18.52
N GLN A 134 16.11 -5.67 -17.71
CA GLN A 134 15.75 -5.08 -16.41
C GLN A 134 16.89 -5.19 -15.40
N SER A 135 17.53 -6.37 -15.27
CA SER A 135 18.58 -6.61 -14.28
C SER A 135 19.90 -5.88 -14.55
N ASN A 136 20.11 -5.34 -15.75
CA ASN A 136 21.32 -4.56 -16.09
C ASN A 136 21.06 -3.09 -16.39
N SER A 137 19.82 -2.63 -16.21
CA SER A 137 19.50 -1.21 -16.27
C SER A 137 20.28 -0.39 -15.23
N GLU A 138 20.44 0.92 -15.50
CA GLU A 138 21.07 1.84 -14.55
C GLU A 138 20.35 1.83 -13.20
N HIS A 139 19.01 1.76 -13.22
CA HIS A 139 18.18 1.70 -12.02
C HIS A 139 18.53 0.50 -11.11
N SER A 140 18.83 -0.66 -11.69
CA SER A 140 19.11 -1.88 -10.91
C SER A 140 20.59 -1.99 -10.52
N ARG A 141 21.51 -1.61 -11.42
CA ARG A 141 22.96 -1.83 -11.24
C ARG A 141 23.73 -0.63 -10.72
N HIS A 142 23.15 0.57 -10.79
CA HIS A 142 23.78 1.81 -10.33
C HIS A 142 25.17 2.03 -10.99
N TRP A 143 25.27 1.84 -12.31
CA TRP A 143 26.55 1.95 -13.03
C TRP A 143 27.16 3.33 -12.88
N PHE A 144 26.35 4.40 -12.80
CA PHE A 144 26.84 5.75 -12.56
C PHE A 144 27.53 5.88 -11.20
N PHE A 145 26.98 5.27 -10.15
CA PHE A 145 27.58 5.30 -8.81
C PHE A 145 28.79 4.39 -8.67
N GLY A 146 28.79 3.25 -9.36
CA GLY A 146 29.89 2.28 -9.38
C GLY A 146 30.99 2.59 -10.41
N GLY A 147 30.74 3.52 -11.33
CA GLY A 147 31.61 3.85 -12.44
C GLY A 147 32.86 4.62 -12.05
N LYS A 148 33.88 4.54 -12.91
CA LYS A 148 35.08 5.37 -12.81
C LYS A 148 34.75 6.82 -13.18
N ILE A 149 35.24 7.76 -12.39
CA ILE A 149 34.99 9.19 -12.61
C ILE A 149 36.27 9.84 -13.14
N VAL A 150 36.14 10.62 -14.22
CA VAL A 150 37.23 11.44 -14.76
C VAL A 150 36.79 12.90 -14.74
N VAL A 151 37.49 13.75 -13.99
CA VAL A 151 37.22 15.19 -13.91
C VAL A 151 38.43 15.92 -14.50
N ASP A 152 38.19 16.77 -15.51
CA ASP A 152 39.23 17.53 -16.22
C ASP A 152 40.41 16.66 -16.70
N GLY A 153 40.10 15.47 -17.20
CA GLY A 153 41.09 14.51 -17.72
C GLY A 153 41.83 13.69 -16.66
N LYS A 154 41.51 13.85 -15.37
CA LYS A 154 42.11 13.07 -14.27
C LYS A 154 41.14 12.04 -13.71
N GLU A 155 41.54 10.76 -13.69
CA GLU A 155 40.78 9.70 -13.01
C GLU A 155 40.78 9.96 -11.50
N MET A 156 39.59 9.96 -10.91
CA MET A 156 39.39 10.13 -9.48
C MET A 156 39.66 8.80 -8.75
N PRO A 157 40.24 8.83 -7.55
CA PRO A 157 40.66 7.62 -6.83
C PRO A 157 39.50 6.77 -6.30
N GLN A 158 38.27 7.29 -6.30
CA GLN A 158 37.10 6.67 -5.69
C GLN A 158 35.89 6.84 -6.59
N THR A 159 35.03 5.83 -6.62
CA THR A 159 33.69 5.91 -7.20
C THR A 159 32.76 6.65 -6.23
N LEU A 160 31.59 7.11 -6.69
CA LEU A 160 30.61 7.75 -5.81
C LEU A 160 30.16 6.79 -4.70
N PHE A 161 29.96 5.51 -5.03
CA PHE A 161 29.57 4.51 -4.04
C PHE A 161 30.65 4.31 -2.97
N GLN A 162 31.93 4.34 -3.35
CA GLN A 162 33.02 4.29 -2.38
C GLN A 162 33.05 5.53 -1.48
N MET A 163 32.80 6.72 -2.03
CA MET A 163 32.70 7.96 -1.23
C MET A 163 31.58 7.86 -0.19
N VAL A 164 30.40 7.33 -0.56
CA VAL A 164 29.30 7.10 0.36
C VAL A 164 29.67 6.07 1.43
N LYS A 165 30.25 4.92 1.04
CA LYS A 165 30.68 3.87 1.99
C LYS A 165 31.75 4.36 2.98
N ASN A 166 32.61 5.28 2.58
CA ASN A 166 33.64 5.85 3.47
C ASN A 166 33.05 6.67 4.63
N THR A 167 31.79 7.12 4.54
CA THR A 167 31.11 7.77 5.67
C THR A 167 30.87 6.82 6.84
N LEU A 168 30.86 5.50 6.60
CA LEU A 168 30.81 4.46 7.62
C LEU A 168 32.19 4.25 8.26
N THR A 169 32.67 5.30 8.94
CA THR A 169 33.93 5.30 9.69
C THR A 169 33.92 4.28 10.83
N GLU A 170 35.09 3.94 11.37
CA GLU A 170 35.22 3.07 12.56
C GLU A 170 34.38 3.55 13.76
N ASN A 171 34.17 4.87 13.89
CA ASN A 171 33.28 5.40 14.92
C ASN A 171 31.80 5.18 14.58
N ALA A 172 31.39 5.39 13.32
CA ALA A 172 30.01 5.16 12.88
C ALA A 172 29.63 3.67 12.97
N LYS A 173 30.56 2.75 12.68
CA LYS A 173 30.36 1.30 12.84
C LYS A 173 29.98 0.89 14.25
N LYS A 174 30.34 1.65 15.28
CA LYS A 174 29.93 1.37 16.66
C LYS A 174 28.42 1.53 16.86
N ASN A 175 27.76 2.34 16.04
CA ASN A 175 26.32 2.59 16.09
C ASN A 175 25.55 1.91 14.95
N SER A 176 26.21 1.58 13.85
CA SER A 176 25.61 0.86 12.71
C SER A 176 25.38 -0.61 13.05
N VAL A 177 24.18 -1.11 12.76
CA VAL A 177 23.84 -2.55 12.85
C VAL A 177 23.81 -3.16 11.45
N ILE A 178 23.15 -2.48 10.50
CA ILE A 178 23.06 -2.90 9.10
C ILE A 178 23.43 -1.70 8.22
N ALA A 179 24.32 -1.91 7.25
CA ALA A 179 24.66 -0.90 6.24
C ALA A 179 25.19 -1.55 4.97
N PHE A 180 24.61 -1.18 3.81
CA PHE A 180 25.04 -1.60 2.47
C PHE A 180 24.94 -3.12 2.16
N HIS A 181 24.13 -3.87 2.89
CA HIS A 181 23.93 -5.31 2.65
C HIS A 181 22.49 -5.78 2.92
N ASP A 182 21.53 -4.86 2.86
CA ASP A 182 20.10 -5.12 3.07
C ASP A 182 19.29 -3.99 2.40
N ASN A 183 17.96 -4.13 2.36
CA ASN A 183 16.99 -3.16 1.82
C ASN A 183 17.00 -1.83 2.58
N SER A 184 17.39 -1.85 3.85
CA SER A 184 17.43 -0.67 4.71
C SER A 184 18.74 -0.60 5.50
N SER A 185 19.00 0.59 6.04
CA SER A 185 20.04 0.76 7.07
C SER A 185 19.42 0.72 8.47
N VAL A 186 20.20 0.23 9.43
CA VAL A 186 19.78 0.08 10.83
C VAL A 186 20.86 0.60 11.76
N ILE A 187 20.47 1.39 12.76
CA ILE A 187 21.33 1.83 13.85
C ILE A 187 20.86 1.22 15.17
N LYS A 188 21.76 1.15 16.15
CA LYS A 188 21.45 0.67 17.49
C LYS A 188 20.32 1.51 18.09
N GLY A 189 19.31 0.81 18.58
CA GLY A 189 18.24 1.42 19.37
C GLY A 189 18.45 1.13 20.85
N ALA A 190 17.42 0.63 21.52
CA ALA A 190 17.43 0.41 22.95
C ALA A 190 16.56 -0.79 23.36
N ASN A 191 16.78 -1.27 24.59
CA ASN A 191 15.82 -2.13 25.26
C ASN A 191 14.56 -1.32 25.57
N ILE A 192 13.44 -1.72 24.99
CA ILE A 192 12.15 -1.11 25.19
C ILE A 192 11.20 -2.08 25.88
N VAL A 193 10.23 -1.51 26.60
CA VAL A 193 9.07 -2.24 27.11
C VAL A 193 7.93 -1.99 26.13
N THR A 194 7.34 -3.05 25.60
CA THR A 194 6.27 -2.98 24.59
C THR A 194 5.21 -4.05 24.84
N LEU A 195 4.10 -4.00 24.12
CA LEU A 195 3.04 -5.01 24.17
C LEU A 195 3.20 -6.00 23.01
N GLY A 196 3.09 -7.29 23.32
CA GLY A 196 3.07 -8.36 22.32
C GLY A 196 2.04 -9.44 22.66
N PRO A 197 1.61 -10.24 21.69
CA PRO A 197 0.69 -11.35 21.96
C PRO A 197 1.36 -12.42 22.84
N VAL A 198 0.61 -13.01 23.77
CA VAL A 198 1.10 -14.16 24.57
C VAL A 198 1.37 -15.36 23.67
N ASN A 199 0.46 -15.62 22.72
CA ASN A 199 0.56 -16.68 21.71
C ASN A 199 0.55 -16.06 20.30
N PRO A 200 1.72 -15.68 19.75
CA PRO A 200 1.84 -15.19 18.39
C PRO A 200 1.24 -16.17 17.38
N GLY A 201 0.47 -15.66 16.41
CA GLY A 201 -0.20 -16.49 15.40
C GLY A 201 -1.60 -17.00 15.80
N GLU A 202 -2.08 -16.74 17.01
CA GLU A 202 -3.39 -17.18 17.52
C GLU A 202 -4.16 -16.03 18.20
N PRO A 203 -5.50 -16.13 18.42
CA PRO A 203 -6.21 -15.15 19.24
C PRO A 203 -5.63 -15.21 20.66
N SER A 204 -5.11 -14.09 21.13
CA SER A 204 -4.35 -14.07 22.37
C SER A 204 -4.46 -12.72 23.05
N ALA A 205 -4.37 -12.73 24.38
CA ALA A 205 -4.15 -11.51 25.14
C ALA A 205 -2.82 -10.88 24.73
N VAL A 206 -2.69 -9.58 24.98
CA VAL A 206 -1.39 -8.90 24.92
C VAL A 206 -0.79 -8.85 26.31
N GLN A 207 0.54 -8.99 26.38
CA GLN A 207 1.31 -8.83 27.60
C GLN A 207 2.47 -7.88 27.36
N GLU A 208 2.94 -7.29 28.45
CA GLU A 208 4.20 -6.57 28.46
C GLU A 208 5.35 -7.52 28.12
N ARG A 209 6.27 -7.07 27.26
CA ARG A 209 7.51 -7.76 26.94
C ARG A 209 8.64 -6.75 26.79
N THR A 210 9.84 -7.17 27.17
CA THR A 210 11.07 -6.42 26.88
C THR A 210 11.63 -6.87 25.54
N LEU A 211 12.03 -5.91 24.72
CA LEU A 211 12.57 -6.14 23.38
C LEU A 211 13.81 -5.26 23.18
N ASP A 212 14.92 -5.85 22.74
CA ASP A 212 16.02 -5.06 22.18
C ASP A 212 15.61 -4.62 20.76
N SER A 213 15.19 -3.36 20.64
CA SER A 213 14.64 -2.82 19.40
C SER A 213 15.62 -1.82 18.81
N HIS A 214 16.05 -2.07 17.58
CA HIS A 214 16.87 -1.18 16.79
C HIS A 214 16.03 -0.27 15.89
N LEU A 215 16.64 0.81 15.40
CA LEU A 215 15.98 1.83 14.58
C LEU A 215 16.43 1.68 13.14
N LEU A 216 15.48 1.51 12.23
CA LEU A 216 15.75 1.43 10.80
C LEU A 216 15.22 2.66 10.07
N LEU A 217 15.91 3.04 9.00
CA LEU A 217 15.48 4.05 8.05
C LEU A 217 15.83 3.60 6.63
N THR A 218 14.81 3.58 5.77
CA THR A 218 14.96 3.48 4.31
C THR A 218 14.35 4.70 3.65
N ALA A 219 14.82 5.04 2.45
CA ALA A 219 14.31 6.13 1.66
C ALA A 219 14.41 5.82 0.17
N GLU A 220 13.34 6.13 -0.56
CA GLU A 220 13.21 5.89 -1.98
C GLU A 220 12.67 7.13 -2.71
N THR A 221 12.76 7.11 -4.03
CA THR A 221 12.09 8.11 -4.86
C THR A 221 11.28 7.45 -5.97
N HIS A 222 10.14 8.02 -6.29
CA HIS A 222 9.22 7.47 -7.29
C HIS A 222 8.88 8.50 -8.37
N ASN A 223 9.94 9.12 -8.91
CA ASN A 223 9.91 10.38 -9.66
C ASN A 223 9.15 10.30 -10.99
N PHE A 224 9.53 9.37 -11.86
CA PHE A 224 8.96 9.30 -13.21
C PHE A 224 7.49 8.86 -13.21
N PRO A 225 7.10 7.78 -12.52
CA PRO A 225 5.69 7.40 -12.44
C PRO A 225 4.83 8.48 -11.78
N SER A 226 5.34 9.17 -10.76
CA SER A 226 4.62 10.30 -10.14
C SER A 226 4.51 11.53 -11.05
N GLY A 227 5.36 11.64 -12.08
CA GLY A 227 5.20 12.64 -13.13
C GLY A 227 4.13 12.26 -14.15
N VAL A 228 3.97 10.97 -14.46
CA VAL A 228 3.01 10.48 -15.48
C VAL A 228 1.60 10.34 -14.90
N ALA A 229 1.46 9.65 -13.77
CA ALA A 229 0.21 9.42 -13.07
C ALA A 229 0.44 9.65 -11.56
N PRO A 230 0.31 10.89 -11.07
CA PRO A 230 0.90 11.26 -9.78
C PRO A 230 0.29 10.55 -8.57
N PHE A 231 -1.03 10.31 -8.58
CA PHE A 231 -1.71 9.60 -7.49
C PHE A 231 -1.19 8.16 -7.35
N PRO A 232 -1.32 7.27 -8.36
CA PRO A 232 -0.80 5.91 -8.23
C PRO A 232 0.73 5.85 -8.14
N GLY A 233 1.45 6.79 -8.76
CA GLY A 233 2.91 6.87 -8.63
C GLY A 233 3.36 7.12 -7.19
N ALA A 234 2.64 7.95 -6.44
CA ALA A 234 2.93 8.22 -5.03
C ALA A 234 2.45 7.10 -4.09
N GLU A 235 1.32 6.45 -4.41
CA GLU A 235 0.87 5.24 -3.71
C GLU A 235 1.96 4.17 -3.74
N THR A 236 2.47 3.81 -4.92
CA THR A 236 3.45 2.73 -5.04
C THR A 236 4.84 3.12 -4.57
N GLY A 237 5.21 4.40 -4.67
CA GLY A 237 6.42 4.91 -4.02
C GLY A 237 6.36 4.82 -2.49
N THR A 238 5.17 4.93 -1.91
CA THR A 238 4.95 4.71 -0.47
C THR A 238 4.94 3.22 -0.15
N GLY A 239 4.25 2.40 -0.94
CA GLY A 239 4.14 0.95 -0.76
C GLY A 239 5.47 0.21 -0.92
N GLY A 240 6.26 0.49 -1.95
CA GLY A 240 7.59 -0.10 -2.15
C GLY A 240 8.51 0.15 -0.96
N ARG A 241 8.59 1.40 -0.54
CA ARG A 241 9.34 1.81 0.63
C ARG A 241 8.82 1.16 1.93
N ILE A 242 7.51 0.96 2.09
CA ILE A 242 6.94 0.17 3.20
C ILE A 242 7.49 -1.26 3.17
N ARG A 243 7.57 -1.90 2.00
CA ARG A 243 8.11 -3.26 1.86
C ARG A 243 9.60 -3.34 2.17
N ASP A 244 10.39 -2.32 1.84
CA ASP A 244 11.80 -2.26 2.29
C ASP A 244 11.94 -2.31 3.81
N VAL A 245 11.08 -1.59 4.53
CA VAL A 245 11.05 -1.67 5.99
C VAL A 245 10.71 -3.08 6.43
N GLN A 246 9.66 -3.68 5.87
CA GLN A 246 9.23 -5.04 6.21
C GLN A 246 10.31 -6.08 5.91
N ALA A 247 11.03 -5.94 4.80
CA ALA A 247 12.06 -6.86 4.30
C ALA A 247 13.46 -6.65 4.90
N THR A 248 13.61 -5.72 5.85
CA THR A 248 14.87 -5.52 6.55
C THR A 248 15.15 -6.67 7.52
N GLY A 249 16.34 -7.26 7.46
CA GLY A 249 16.70 -8.42 8.28
C GLY A 249 15.77 -9.61 7.99
N ARG A 250 15.24 -10.25 9.03
CA ARG A 250 14.28 -11.36 8.94
C ARG A 250 12.83 -10.91 9.17
N GLY A 251 12.55 -9.64 8.91
CA GLY A 251 11.26 -9.00 9.18
C GLY A 251 11.41 -7.84 10.16
N ALA A 252 10.81 -6.69 9.85
CA ALA A 252 10.75 -5.54 10.75
C ALA A 252 9.35 -4.90 10.83
N ASN A 253 9.15 -4.05 11.84
CA ASN A 253 7.89 -3.35 12.06
C ASN A 253 7.93 -1.94 11.46
N VAL A 254 6.93 -1.60 10.65
CA VAL A 254 6.71 -0.24 10.13
C VAL A 254 6.21 0.67 11.26
N VAL A 255 6.76 1.88 11.36
CA VAL A 255 6.43 2.84 12.43
C VAL A 255 5.86 4.14 11.89
N ALA A 256 6.58 4.82 10.99
CA ALA A 256 6.18 6.13 10.49
C ALA A 256 6.81 6.44 9.13
N GLY A 257 6.10 7.23 8.33
CA GLY A 257 6.54 7.66 7.01
C GLY A 257 7.00 9.13 6.97
N VAL A 258 7.76 9.44 5.93
CA VAL A 258 8.14 10.80 5.50
C VAL A 258 7.74 10.92 4.04
N SER A 259 7.18 12.06 3.65
CA SER A 259 6.89 12.33 2.24
C SER A 259 7.35 13.72 1.85
N ALA A 260 8.06 13.83 0.73
CA ALA A 260 8.54 15.11 0.25
C ALA A 260 8.44 15.24 -1.27
N TYR A 261 8.23 16.49 -1.71
CA TYR A 261 7.91 16.81 -3.08
C TYR A 261 8.78 17.96 -3.59
N SER A 262 9.35 17.81 -4.78
CA SER A 262 9.88 18.94 -5.55
C SER A 262 9.26 18.97 -6.94
N VAL A 263 8.66 20.09 -7.30
CA VAL A 263 7.93 20.28 -8.57
C VAL A 263 8.32 21.61 -9.21
N GLY A 264 7.94 21.79 -10.47
CA GLY A 264 8.08 23.07 -11.17
C GLY A 264 7.17 24.18 -10.63
N ASN A 265 7.09 25.27 -11.37
CA ASN A 265 6.21 26.40 -11.11
C ASN A 265 4.74 25.95 -11.17
N LEU A 266 3.95 26.40 -10.20
CA LEU A 266 2.59 25.91 -9.96
C LEU A 266 1.56 26.58 -10.86
N ASN A 267 1.83 27.82 -11.31
CA ASN A 267 0.97 28.60 -12.20
C ASN A 267 -0.50 28.57 -11.75
N LEU A 268 -0.74 28.88 -10.46
CA LEU A 268 -2.05 28.75 -9.83
C LEU A 268 -3.09 29.68 -10.48
N GLU A 269 -4.29 29.16 -10.74
CA GLU A 269 -5.36 29.93 -11.35
C GLU A 269 -5.78 31.08 -10.41
N GLY A 270 -5.85 32.30 -10.96
CA GLY A 270 -6.20 33.49 -10.18
C GLY A 270 -5.12 33.95 -9.18
N TYR A 271 -3.96 33.30 -9.11
CA TYR A 271 -2.88 33.62 -8.18
C TYR A 271 -1.52 33.69 -8.88
N LYS A 272 -1.31 34.77 -9.62
CA LYS A 272 -0.10 34.99 -10.42
C LYS A 272 1.09 35.40 -9.54
N LEU A 273 2.20 34.70 -9.69
CA LEU A 273 3.46 35.02 -9.04
C LEU A 273 4.44 35.64 -10.06
N PRO A 274 5.17 36.71 -9.69
CA PRO A 274 5.96 37.49 -10.66
C PRO A 274 7.19 36.74 -11.21
N TRP A 275 7.55 35.61 -10.63
CA TRP A 275 8.65 34.74 -11.10
C TRP A 275 8.18 33.57 -11.96
N GLU A 276 6.87 33.36 -12.10
CA GLU A 276 6.31 32.27 -12.92
C GLU A 276 6.01 32.76 -14.34
N ASP A 277 6.63 32.14 -15.35
CA ASP A 277 6.37 32.44 -16.76
C ASP A 277 5.35 31.44 -17.33
N GLU A 278 4.11 31.91 -17.51
CA GLU A 278 3.00 31.15 -18.08
C GLU A 278 3.24 30.71 -19.53
N LYS A 279 4.26 31.25 -20.22
CA LYS A 279 4.61 30.86 -21.60
C LYS A 279 5.46 29.59 -21.67
N LEU A 280 6.02 29.14 -20.55
CA LEU A 280 6.82 27.92 -20.52
C LEU A 280 5.92 26.68 -20.62
N GLU A 281 6.13 25.89 -21.67
CA GLU A 281 5.35 24.68 -21.91
C GLU A 281 5.85 23.50 -21.05
N TYR A 282 4.94 22.63 -20.65
CA TYR A 282 5.26 21.36 -19.99
C TYR A 282 5.03 20.18 -20.95
N PRO A 283 5.82 19.10 -20.86
CA PRO A 283 5.62 17.92 -21.69
C PRO A 283 4.21 17.34 -21.51
N SER A 284 3.57 17.00 -22.63
CA SER A 284 2.18 16.52 -22.64
C SER A 284 2.00 15.12 -22.05
N ASN A 285 3.09 14.36 -21.88
CA ASN A 285 3.11 13.05 -21.24
C ASN A 285 3.31 13.11 -19.71
N LEU A 286 3.59 14.29 -19.14
CA LEU A 286 3.66 14.51 -17.70
C LEU A 286 2.50 15.39 -17.22
N ALA A 287 2.07 15.18 -15.99
CA ALA A 287 1.12 16.04 -15.32
C ALA A 287 1.74 17.41 -15.03
N HIS A 288 0.91 18.45 -14.92
CA HIS A 288 1.37 19.78 -14.56
C HIS A 288 1.92 19.78 -13.11
N PRO A 289 2.96 20.56 -12.76
CA PRO A 289 3.52 20.61 -11.40
C PRO A 289 2.49 20.76 -10.27
N ARG A 290 1.46 21.59 -10.47
CA ARG A 290 0.34 21.74 -9.52
C ARG A 290 -0.37 20.40 -9.26
N ASP A 291 -0.65 19.64 -10.31
CA ASP A 291 -1.44 18.42 -10.25
C ASP A 291 -0.59 17.32 -9.64
N ILE A 292 0.71 17.28 -9.99
CA ILE A 292 1.68 16.41 -9.33
C ILE A 292 1.66 16.65 -7.83
N LEU A 293 1.78 17.90 -7.37
CA LEU A 293 1.85 18.19 -5.94
C LEU A 293 0.58 17.76 -5.19
N ILE A 294 -0.60 18.04 -5.76
CA ILE A 294 -1.90 17.68 -5.16
C ILE A 294 -2.07 16.16 -5.16
N GLN A 295 -1.96 15.53 -6.33
CA GLN A 295 -2.30 14.13 -6.52
C GLN A 295 -1.26 13.21 -5.90
N ALA A 296 0.04 13.53 -5.94
CA ALA A 296 1.06 12.74 -5.25
C ALA A 296 0.91 12.82 -3.72
N SER A 297 0.61 14.02 -3.18
CA SER A 297 0.32 14.18 -1.75
C SER A 297 -0.90 13.37 -1.32
N ASN A 298 -1.95 13.38 -2.13
CA ASN A 298 -3.15 12.59 -1.87
C ASN A 298 -2.87 11.08 -1.96
N GLY A 299 -2.14 10.62 -2.97
CA GLY A 299 -1.79 9.21 -3.14
C GLY A 299 -0.94 8.66 -1.99
N ALA A 300 0.11 9.38 -1.59
CA ALA A 300 0.94 8.97 -0.45
C ALA A 300 0.14 8.94 0.87
N SER A 301 -0.71 9.95 1.09
CA SER A 301 -1.55 10.03 2.30
C SER A 301 -2.64 8.95 2.30
N ASP A 302 -3.29 8.71 1.17
CA ASP A 302 -4.33 7.68 1.02
C ASP A 302 -3.76 6.28 1.29
N TYR A 303 -2.59 5.97 0.72
CA TYR A 303 -1.91 4.70 0.95
C TYR A 303 -1.51 4.53 2.42
N GLY A 304 -0.83 5.54 3.00
CA GLY A 304 -0.43 5.54 4.40
C GLY A 304 -1.62 5.41 5.36
N ASN A 305 -2.72 6.12 5.11
CA ASN A 305 -3.93 6.05 5.92
C ASN A 305 -4.61 4.67 5.88
N LYS A 306 -4.73 4.07 4.70
CA LYS A 306 -5.34 2.74 4.53
C LYS A 306 -4.46 1.63 5.11
N PHE A 307 -3.14 1.75 4.97
CA PHE A 307 -2.19 0.82 5.56
C PHE A 307 -2.14 0.94 7.10
N GLY A 308 -2.17 2.18 7.60
CA GLY A 308 -2.02 2.52 9.02
C GLY A 308 -0.64 3.07 9.39
N GLU A 309 0.05 3.75 8.47
CA GLU A 309 1.35 4.41 8.72
C GLU A 309 1.16 5.93 8.85
N PRO A 310 1.52 6.53 9.99
CA PRO A 310 1.49 7.99 10.13
C PRO A 310 2.63 8.64 9.34
N VAL A 311 2.32 9.62 8.49
CA VAL A 311 3.32 10.51 7.89
C VAL A 311 3.65 11.63 8.87
N VAL A 312 4.89 11.66 9.38
CA VAL A 312 5.28 12.52 10.53
C VAL A 312 6.11 13.74 10.15
N THR A 313 6.72 13.76 8.97
CA THR A 313 7.50 14.91 8.48
C THR A 313 7.62 14.90 6.95
N GLY A 314 8.12 15.99 6.37
CA GLY A 314 8.20 16.17 4.93
C GLY A 314 8.61 17.58 4.51
N PHE A 315 8.71 17.79 3.19
CA PHE A 315 8.83 19.14 2.61
C PHE A 315 8.14 19.23 1.25
N ALA A 316 7.75 20.44 0.84
CA ALA A 316 7.29 20.72 -0.52
C ALA A 316 8.09 21.89 -1.08
N ARG A 317 8.61 21.74 -2.30
CA ARG A 317 9.40 22.76 -3.00
C ARG A 317 8.89 22.95 -4.42
N SER A 318 8.54 24.19 -4.79
CA SER A 318 8.37 24.60 -6.18
C SER A 318 9.61 25.37 -6.65
N PHE A 319 10.17 25.02 -7.80
CA PHE A 319 11.30 25.76 -8.38
C PHE A 319 11.31 25.66 -9.91
N GLY A 320 11.30 26.80 -10.58
CA GLY A 320 11.57 26.95 -12.00
C GLY A 320 12.18 28.32 -12.31
N MET A 321 13.28 28.34 -13.05
CA MET A 321 13.98 29.56 -13.44
C MET A 321 14.58 29.43 -14.85
N VAL A 322 14.55 30.52 -15.61
CA VAL A 322 15.33 30.68 -16.85
C VAL A 322 16.60 31.45 -16.52
N LEU A 323 17.75 30.83 -16.78
CA LEU A 323 19.07 31.41 -16.54
C LEU A 323 19.40 32.49 -17.59
N PRO A 324 20.38 33.38 -17.35
CA PRO A 324 20.77 34.42 -18.31
C PRO A 324 21.22 33.90 -19.68
N ASN A 325 21.67 32.64 -19.77
CA ASN A 325 22.03 31.96 -21.02
C ASN A 325 20.81 31.37 -21.77
N GLY A 326 19.59 31.57 -21.26
CA GLY A 326 18.36 31.03 -21.83
C GLY A 326 18.01 29.61 -21.38
N GLU A 327 18.84 28.98 -20.55
CA GLU A 327 18.61 27.61 -20.08
C GLU A 327 17.55 27.57 -18.98
N ARG A 328 16.57 26.66 -19.12
CA ARG A 328 15.54 26.40 -18.11
C ARG A 328 16.06 25.40 -17.07
N ARG A 329 15.97 25.76 -15.79
CA ARG A 329 16.25 24.90 -14.63
C ARG A 329 15.00 24.77 -13.79
N GLU A 330 14.42 23.57 -13.80
CA GLU A 330 13.11 23.32 -13.20
C GLU A 330 12.90 21.82 -12.95
N TYR A 331 12.12 21.48 -11.92
CA TYR A 331 11.67 20.10 -11.66
C TYR A 331 10.49 19.71 -12.58
N ILE A 332 10.77 19.58 -13.88
CA ILE A 332 9.79 19.10 -14.87
C ILE A 332 9.47 17.63 -14.60
N LYS A 333 10.50 16.79 -14.43
CA LYS A 333 10.38 15.50 -13.76
C LYS A 333 10.40 15.78 -12.24
N PRO A 334 9.35 15.42 -11.49
CA PRO A 334 9.26 15.78 -10.09
C PRO A 334 10.23 14.96 -9.24
N ILE A 335 10.48 15.43 -8.02
CA ILE A 335 10.93 14.56 -6.93
C ILE A 335 9.68 14.15 -6.15
N MET A 336 9.40 12.84 -6.13
CA MET A 336 8.50 12.24 -5.14
C MET A 336 9.36 11.37 -4.26
N PHE A 337 9.61 11.84 -3.04
CA PHE A 337 10.47 11.18 -2.06
C PHE A 337 9.62 10.58 -0.95
N SER A 338 9.91 9.33 -0.60
CA SER A 338 9.32 8.64 0.55
C SER A 338 10.44 8.11 1.43
N ALA A 339 10.33 8.27 2.75
CA ALA A 339 11.20 7.57 3.69
C ALA A 339 10.38 6.92 4.80
N GLY A 340 10.95 5.91 5.44
CA GLY A 340 10.22 4.98 6.30
C GLY A 340 11.06 4.65 7.50
N LEU A 341 10.49 4.92 8.66
CA LEU A 341 11.06 4.56 9.95
C LEU A 341 10.43 3.25 10.40
N GLY A 342 11.25 2.40 10.98
CA GLY A 342 10.78 1.14 11.55
C GLY A 342 11.57 0.70 12.78
N GLN A 343 11.09 -0.40 13.35
CA GLN A 343 11.70 -1.08 14.49
C GLN A 343 12.11 -2.48 14.09
N LEU A 344 13.39 -2.80 14.29
CA LEU A 344 13.93 -4.14 14.05
C LEU A 344 14.27 -4.81 15.38
N ASP A 345 13.75 -6.01 15.60
CA ASP A 345 14.14 -6.86 16.72
C ASP A 345 15.61 -7.26 16.58
N GLY A 346 16.42 -7.06 17.62
CA GLY A 346 17.85 -7.38 17.62
C GLY A 346 18.17 -8.82 17.20
N ARG A 347 17.23 -9.76 17.42
CA ARG A 347 17.34 -11.17 17.01
C ARG A 347 17.22 -11.39 15.50
N HIS A 348 16.64 -10.44 14.78
CA HIS A 348 16.28 -10.57 13.36
C HIS A 348 17.18 -9.72 12.44
N CYS A 349 18.25 -9.14 12.96
CA CYS A 349 19.16 -8.27 12.20
C CYS A 349 19.96 -8.96 11.08
N THR A 350 20.07 -10.29 11.11
CA THR A 350 20.88 -11.04 10.15
C THR A 350 19.99 -11.95 9.32
N LYS A 351 20.00 -11.76 8.00
CA LYS A 351 19.38 -12.68 7.04
C LYS A 351 20.13 -14.02 7.04
N GLY A 352 19.39 -15.12 6.88
CA GLY A 352 19.97 -16.44 6.68
C GLY A 352 20.34 -16.68 5.22
N GLU A 353 21.25 -17.64 4.99
CA GLU A 353 21.68 -18.04 3.66
C GLU A 353 20.68 -18.99 2.99
N PRO A 354 20.60 -18.99 1.65
CA PRO A 354 19.86 -20.03 0.91
C PRO A 354 20.53 -21.41 1.07
N GLU A 355 19.73 -22.40 1.43
CA GLU A 355 20.14 -23.81 1.54
C GLU A 355 19.35 -24.69 0.55
N ILE A 356 19.93 -25.82 0.16
CA ILE A 356 19.25 -26.79 -0.73
C ILE A 356 17.97 -27.29 -0.02
N GLN A 357 16.88 -27.40 -0.78
CA GLN A 357 15.53 -27.79 -0.32
C GLN A 357 14.74 -26.73 0.45
N MET A 358 15.24 -25.49 0.58
CA MET A 358 14.39 -24.39 1.02
C MET A 358 13.31 -24.07 -0.02
N TRP A 359 12.19 -23.54 0.47
CA TRP A 359 11.12 -23.01 -0.36
C TRP A 359 11.37 -21.53 -0.63
N VAL A 360 11.24 -21.14 -1.90
CA VAL A 360 11.13 -19.74 -2.31
C VAL A 360 9.64 -19.43 -2.43
N VAL A 361 9.15 -18.51 -1.60
CA VAL A 361 7.72 -18.18 -1.49
C VAL A 361 7.49 -16.74 -1.91
N LYS A 362 6.55 -16.52 -2.83
CA LYS A 362 5.97 -15.21 -3.09
C LYS A 362 4.80 -14.98 -2.14
N ILE A 363 4.78 -13.86 -1.44
CA ILE A 363 3.69 -13.49 -0.54
C ILE A 363 3.17 -12.11 -0.93
N GLY A 364 1.85 -11.94 -0.95
CA GLY A 364 1.20 -10.65 -1.21
C GLY A 364 0.14 -10.68 -2.29
N GLY A 365 -0.01 -9.57 -3.02
CA GLY A 365 -1.03 -9.35 -4.03
C GLY A 365 -0.86 -10.18 -5.31
N PRO A 366 -1.96 -10.41 -6.07
CA PRO A 366 -1.91 -11.11 -7.35
C PRO A 366 -1.20 -10.30 -8.43
N CYS A 367 -0.55 -10.99 -9.36
CA CYS A 367 0.16 -10.41 -10.49
C CYS A 367 -0.80 -9.80 -11.52
N TYR A 368 -0.53 -8.57 -11.92
CA TYR A 368 -1.17 -7.87 -13.04
C TYR A 368 -0.10 -7.32 -13.98
N ARG A 369 -0.46 -7.02 -15.23
CA ARG A 369 0.42 -6.36 -16.20
C ARG A 369 0.66 -4.88 -15.85
N ILE A 370 1.46 -4.63 -14.81
CA ILE A 370 1.81 -3.30 -14.28
C ILE A 370 3.33 -3.13 -14.38
N GLY A 371 3.77 -1.91 -14.70
CA GLY A 371 5.18 -1.55 -14.60
C GLY A 371 6.10 -2.39 -15.50
N MET A 372 5.60 -2.85 -16.65
CA MET A 372 6.41 -3.64 -17.58
C MET A 372 7.58 -2.78 -18.08
N GLY A 373 8.77 -3.04 -17.54
CA GLY A 373 10.01 -2.40 -17.96
C GLY A 373 10.33 -1.11 -17.21
N GLY A 374 9.80 -0.91 -16.01
CA GLY A 374 10.00 0.32 -15.22
C GLY A 374 11.47 0.64 -14.95
N GLY A 375 12.30 -0.37 -14.67
CA GLY A 375 13.75 -0.20 -14.50
C GLY A 375 14.44 0.38 -15.75
N ALA A 376 14.16 -0.17 -16.93
CA ALA A 376 14.68 0.35 -18.19
C ALA A 376 14.08 1.71 -18.58
N ALA A 377 12.78 1.93 -18.35
CA ALA A 377 12.09 3.18 -18.68
C ALA A 377 12.57 4.36 -17.82
N SER A 378 12.77 4.14 -16.52
CA SER A 378 13.24 5.17 -15.58
C SER A 378 14.69 5.62 -15.84
N SER A 379 15.47 4.77 -16.52
CA SER A 379 16.89 4.98 -16.84
C SER A 379 17.14 5.83 -18.10
N ARG A 380 16.09 6.16 -18.88
CA ARG A 380 16.23 6.90 -20.15
C ARG A 380 16.13 8.43 -19.94
N ILE A 381 16.94 9.17 -20.70
CA ILE A 381 16.75 10.61 -20.88
C ILE A 381 15.48 10.78 -21.74
N GLN A 382 14.51 11.55 -21.25
CA GLN A 382 13.25 11.76 -21.96
C GLN A 382 13.49 12.52 -23.26
N ASP A 383 13.39 11.82 -24.39
CA ASP A 383 13.39 12.45 -25.71
C ASP A 383 11.98 12.94 -26.03
N THR A 384 11.88 14.18 -26.48
CA THR A 384 10.60 14.91 -26.65
C THR A 384 9.84 14.53 -27.92
N LYS A 385 10.34 13.55 -28.69
CA LYS A 385 9.93 13.30 -30.08
C LYS A 385 8.84 12.25 -30.32
N THR A 386 8.43 11.49 -29.30
CA THR A 386 7.29 10.55 -29.40
C THR A 386 6.44 10.64 -28.14
N ALA A 387 5.50 11.59 -28.12
CA ALA A 387 4.57 11.79 -27.00
C ALA A 387 3.39 10.80 -27.05
N ASP A 388 3.69 9.49 -27.06
CA ASP A 388 2.69 8.47 -26.79
C ASP A 388 2.41 8.39 -25.28
N LEU A 389 1.17 8.03 -24.91
CA LEU A 389 0.80 7.88 -23.50
C LEU A 389 1.56 6.70 -22.89
N ASP A 390 2.33 6.94 -21.83
CA ASP A 390 3.16 5.93 -21.18
C ASP A 390 2.35 5.11 -20.15
N PHE A 391 1.51 4.21 -20.65
CA PHE A 391 0.68 3.34 -19.80
C PHE A 391 1.51 2.35 -18.96
N ASN A 392 2.75 2.03 -19.36
CA ASN A 392 3.62 1.15 -18.58
C ASN A 392 4.14 1.85 -17.32
N ALA A 393 4.21 3.18 -17.31
CA ALA A 393 4.56 3.97 -16.14
C ALA A 393 3.38 4.16 -15.15
N VAL A 394 2.16 3.79 -15.53
CA VAL A 394 0.99 3.85 -14.63
C VAL A 394 1.05 2.68 -13.65
N GLN A 395 0.95 3.03 -12.37
CA GLN A 395 1.08 2.11 -11.25
C GLN A 395 -0.28 1.79 -10.61
N ARG A 396 -0.31 0.85 -9.66
CA ARG A 396 -1.52 0.44 -8.93
C ARG A 396 -1.17 0.06 -7.50
N GLY A 397 -1.57 0.85 -6.53
CA GLY A 397 -1.47 0.51 -5.11
C GLY A 397 -2.72 -0.19 -4.57
N ASP A 398 -2.52 -1.11 -3.63
CA ASP A 398 -3.56 -1.75 -2.82
C ASP A 398 -3.12 -1.83 -1.35
N ALA A 399 -3.17 -0.70 -0.65
CA ALA A 399 -2.68 -0.58 0.73
C ALA A 399 -3.32 -1.57 1.73
N GLU A 400 -4.52 -2.11 1.43
CA GLU A 400 -5.14 -3.14 2.24
C GLU A 400 -4.38 -4.47 2.15
N MET A 401 -3.95 -4.84 0.94
CA MET A 401 -3.10 -6.00 0.71
C MET A 401 -1.73 -5.84 1.39
N GLU A 402 -1.12 -4.66 1.30
CA GLU A 402 0.13 -4.32 2.00
C GLU A 402 -0.05 -4.44 3.52
N CYS A 403 -1.20 -4.01 4.05
CA CYS A 403 -1.52 -4.17 5.47
C CYS A 403 -1.66 -5.64 5.89
N LYS A 404 -2.24 -6.50 5.02
CA LYS A 404 -2.29 -7.95 5.24
C LYS A 404 -0.90 -8.57 5.26
N LEU A 405 -0.05 -8.21 4.29
CA LEU A 405 1.35 -8.64 4.21
C LEU A 405 2.12 -8.26 5.50
N ASN A 406 2.06 -6.99 5.91
CA ASN A 406 2.67 -6.49 7.14
C ASN A 406 2.21 -7.28 8.38
N LYS A 407 0.92 -7.65 8.47
CA LYS A 407 0.40 -8.46 9.59
C LYS A 407 0.95 -9.88 9.62
N VAL A 408 1.29 -10.46 8.47
CA VAL A 408 1.94 -11.78 8.39
C VAL A 408 3.40 -11.67 8.86
N ILE A 409 4.14 -10.68 8.35
CA ILE A 409 5.55 -10.45 8.71
C ILE A 409 5.66 -10.14 10.20
N ARG A 410 4.82 -9.24 10.73
CA ARG A 410 4.79 -8.94 12.16
C ARG A 410 4.49 -10.17 13.03
N ALA A 411 3.58 -11.04 12.58
CA ALA A 411 3.29 -12.30 13.30
C ALA A 411 4.50 -13.26 13.30
N CYS A 412 5.28 -13.27 12.22
CA CYS A 412 6.54 -14.02 12.15
C CYS A 412 7.59 -13.42 13.10
N CYS A 413 7.73 -12.10 13.16
CA CYS A 413 8.61 -11.41 14.10
C CYS A 413 8.19 -11.67 15.56
N ASP A 414 6.88 -11.67 15.86
CA ASP A 414 6.37 -11.88 17.21
C ASP A 414 6.69 -13.27 17.78
N LEU A 415 7.00 -14.26 16.92
CA LEU A 415 7.50 -15.58 17.33
C LEU A 415 8.94 -15.56 17.89
N GLY A 416 9.64 -14.43 17.81
CA GLY A 416 11.00 -14.27 18.34
C GLY A 416 12.00 -15.22 17.68
N GLU A 417 12.64 -16.08 18.48
CA GLU A 417 13.58 -17.10 17.98
C GLU A 417 12.93 -18.08 17.00
N LYS A 418 11.62 -18.29 17.12
CA LYS A 418 10.85 -19.20 16.25
C LYS A 418 10.35 -18.52 14.97
N ASN A 419 10.85 -17.34 14.63
CA ASN A 419 10.53 -16.67 13.37
C ASN A 419 10.84 -17.62 12.19
N PRO A 420 9.85 -18.00 11.35
CA PRO A 420 10.04 -18.97 10.28
C PRO A 420 10.82 -18.40 9.08
N ILE A 421 10.86 -17.08 8.93
CA ILE A 421 11.51 -16.38 7.81
C ILE A 421 13.02 -16.56 7.92
N VAL A 422 13.64 -17.17 6.92
CA VAL A 422 15.11 -17.28 6.83
C VAL A 422 15.69 -16.02 6.22
N SER A 423 15.10 -15.57 5.12
CA SER A 423 15.42 -14.33 4.42
C SER A 423 14.14 -13.79 3.79
N ILE A 424 14.05 -12.47 3.63
CA ILE A 424 12.96 -11.76 2.99
C ILE A 424 13.54 -10.66 2.09
N HIS A 425 12.89 -10.39 0.97
CA HIS A 425 13.24 -9.30 0.06
C HIS A 425 11.99 -8.73 -0.58
N ASP A 426 11.93 -7.41 -0.72
CA ASP A 426 10.83 -6.73 -1.39
C ASP A 426 10.79 -7.07 -2.89
N GLN A 427 9.60 -7.00 -3.50
CA GLN A 427 9.49 -6.86 -4.95
C GLN A 427 9.29 -5.40 -5.36
N GLY A 428 10.26 -4.90 -6.13
CA GLY A 428 10.22 -3.61 -6.80
C GLY A 428 10.53 -3.72 -8.30
N ALA A 429 11.50 -2.93 -8.77
CA ALA A 429 11.90 -2.86 -10.17
C ALA A 429 12.38 -4.22 -10.71
N GLY A 430 11.98 -4.54 -11.94
CA GLY A 430 12.27 -5.83 -12.57
C GLY A 430 11.43 -7.02 -12.07
N GLY A 431 10.55 -6.82 -11.08
CA GLY A 431 9.55 -7.81 -10.65
C GLY A 431 10.17 -9.13 -10.19
N ASN A 432 9.57 -10.25 -10.61
CA ASN A 432 10.09 -11.59 -10.33
C ASN A 432 11.50 -11.79 -10.88
N GLY A 433 11.81 -11.16 -12.02
CA GLY A 433 13.14 -11.14 -12.62
C GLY A 433 14.20 -10.39 -11.85
N ASN A 434 13.90 -9.78 -10.70
CA ASN A 434 14.92 -9.28 -9.78
C ASN A 434 14.85 -10.04 -8.45
N VAL A 435 13.73 -9.92 -7.74
CA VAL A 435 13.58 -10.40 -6.36
C VAL A 435 13.84 -11.91 -6.23
N LEU A 436 13.40 -12.73 -7.19
CA LEU A 436 13.58 -14.18 -7.12
C LEU A 436 15.01 -14.62 -7.43
N LYS A 437 15.82 -13.80 -8.09
CA LYS A 437 17.25 -14.10 -8.28
C LYS A 437 18.07 -13.65 -7.07
N GLU A 438 17.78 -12.46 -6.55
CA GLU A 438 18.48 -11.90 -5.40
C GLU A 438 18.25 -12.71 -4.12
N ILE A 439 17.01 -13.18 -3.88
CA ILE A 439 16.68 -13.93 -2.66
C ILE A 439 17.38 -15.30 -2.56
N VAL A 440 17.82 -15.86 -3.69
CA VAL A 440 18.51 -17.17 -3.74
C VAL A 440 20.01 -17.06 -3.97
N GLU A 441 20.54 -15.83 -4.04
CA GLU A 441 21.98 -15.59 -4.16
C GLU A 441 22.68 -15.81 -2.81
N VAL A 442 23.80 -16.54 -2.83
CA VAL A 442 24.64 -16.76 -1.64
C VAL A 442 25.45 -15.50 -1.38
N SER A 443 25.36 -14.94 -0.17
CA SER A 443 25.84 -13.59 0.16
C SER A 443 27.35 -13.36 -0.04
N ASN A 444 28.15 -14.42 0.07
CA ASN A 444 29.61 -14.37 -0.08
C ASN A 444 30.10 -14.87 -1.44
N SER A 445 29.19 -15.13 -2.39
CA SER A 445 29.58 -15.64 -3.70
C SER A 445 30.30 -14.57 -4.53
N LYS A 446 31.45 -14.93 -5.09
CA LYS A 446 32.25 -14.08 -5.97
C LYS A 446 31.96 -14.37 -7.44
N PRO A 447 32.18 -13.39 -8.34
CA PRO A 447 32.16 -13.66 -9.78
C PRO A 447 33.08 -14.83 -10.12
N GLY A 448 32.52 -15.94 -10.62
CA GLY A 448 33.24 -17.16 -10.97
C GLY A 448 33.06 -18.34 -10.01
N ASP A 449 32.38 -18.18 -8.87
CA ASP A 449 32.11 -19.28 -7.96
C ASP A 449 31.15 -20.31 -8.57
N ALA A 450 31.44 -21.60 -8.37
CA ALA A 450 30.68 -22.71 -8.95
C ALA A 450 29.25 -22.87 -8.36
N ASN A 451 29.01 -22.34 -7.16
CA ASN A 451 27.71 -22.35 -6.50
C ASN A 451 27.39 -20.95 -5.97
N ARG A 452 26.69 -20.16 -6.79
CA ARG A 452 26.16 -18.83 -6.40
C ARG A 452 24.74 -18.90 -5.83
N GLY A 453 24.23 -20.11 -5.60
CA GLY A 453 22.81 -20.36 -5.33
C GLY A 453 21.99 -20.45 -6.61
N GLY A 454 20.71 -20.81 -6.46
CA GLY A 454 19.76 -20.97 -7.56
C GLY A 454 18.51 -21.71 -7.13
N ALA A 455 17.44 -21.57 -7.92
CA ALA A 455 16.16 -22.21 -7.65
C ALA A 455 15.42 -22.58 -8.94
N ARG A 456 14.45 -23.48 -8.81
CA ARG A 456 13.53 -23.86 -9.88
C ARG A 456 12.17 -23.26 -9.58
N TYR A 457 11.68 -22.45 -10.51
CA TYR A 457 10.37 -21.81 -10.41
C TYR A 457 9.37 -22.47 -11.33
N GLU A 458 8.19 -22.77 -10.80
CA GLU A 458 7.00 -23.04 -11.61
C GLU A 458 6.22 -21.72 -11.74
N VAL A 459 6.40 -21.01 -12.85
CA VAL A 459 5.85 -19.66 -13.05
C VAL A 459 4.33 -19.65 -12.94
N ARG A 460 3.66 -20.76 -13.29
CA ARG A 460 2.20 -20.86 -13.19
C ARG A 460 1.67 -21.06 -11.77
N ASN A 461 2.54 -21.22 -10.78
CA ASN A 461 2.16 -21.17 -9.36
C ASN A 461 2.10 -19.73 -8.81
N ILE A 462 2.57 -18.73 -9.57
CA ILE A 462 2.41 -17.32 -9.18
C ILE A 462 0.93 -16.96 -9.30
N LEU A 463 0.38 -16.40 -8.23
CA LEU A 463 -1.00 -15.93 -8.21
C LEU A 463 -1.17 -14.80 -9.23
N VAL A 464 -2.09 -14.95 -10.17
CA VAL A 464 -2.40 -13.94 -11.19
C VAL A 464 -3.78 -13.34 -10.95
N GLY A 465 -3.91 -12.04 -11.20
CA GLY A 465 -5.18 -11.31 -11.20
C GLY A 465 -5.75 -11.11 -12.61
N ASP A 466 -4.98 -11.52 -13.62
CA ASP A 466 -5.36 -11.56 -15.04
C ASP A 466 -4.86 -12.89 -15.64
N ASP A 467 -5.81 -13.75 -16.02
CA ASP A 467 -5.49 -15.07 -16.58
C ASP A 467 -4.94 -15.02 -18.01
N THR A 468 -4.89 -13.83 -18.63
CA THR A 468 -4.38 -13.63 -19.99
C THR A 468 -2.88 -13.34 -20.04
N LEU A 469 -2.21 -13.22 -18.88
CA LEU A 469 -0.79 -12.92 -18.80
C LEU A 469 0.09 -14.02 -19.38
N SER A 470 0.97 -13.61 -20.29
CA SER A 470 2.08 -14.43 -20.80
C SER A 470 3.13 -14.69 -19.70
N VAL A 471 4.01 -15.66 -19.93
CA VAL A 471 5.14 -15.93 -19.00
C VAL A 471 6.05 -14.70 -18.87
N LEU A 472 6.27 -13.98 -19.99
CA LEU A 472 7.02 -12.73 -20.01
C LEU A 472 6.39 -11.69 -19.07
N GLU A 473 5.07 -11.53 -19.14
CA GLU A 473 4.35 -10.55 -18.31
C GLU A 473 4.30 -10.96 -16.84
N ILE A 474 4.12 -12.25 -16.52
CA ILE A 474 4.17 -12.73 -15.13
C ILE A 474 5.58 -12.51 -14.54
N TRP A 475 6.63 -12.78 -15.32
CA TRP A 475 8.01 -12.65 -14.86
C TRP A 475 8.47 -11.19 -14.76
N GLY A 476 8.10 -10.36 -15.73
CA GLY A 476 8.58 -8.99 -15.87
C GLY A 476 7.71 -7.90 -15.25
N ALA A 477 6.50 -8.22 -14.77
CA ALA A 477 5.63 -7.22 -14.16
C ALA A 477 6.13 -6.76 -12.78
N GLU A 478 6.05 -5.46 -12.55
CA GLU A 478 6.38 -4.79 -11.29
C GLU A 478 5.09 -4.57 -10.47
N TYR A 479 4.29 -5.63 -10.35
CA TYR A 479 3.06 -5.60 -9.56
C TYR A 479 3.36 -5.44 -8.07
N GLN A 480 2.44 -4.78 -7.38
CA GLN A 480 2.66 -4.26 -6.03
C GLN A 480 2.17 -5.20 -4.94
N GLU A 481 2.51 -4.80 -3.70
CA GLU A 481 2.25 -5.49 -2.45
C GLU A 481 2.77 -6.91 -2.43
N ASN A 482 4.03 -7.13 -2.81
CA ASN A 482 4.60 -8.47 -2.87
C ASN A 482 6.06 -8.54 -2.42
N ASP A 483 6.41 -9.61 -1.71
CA ASP A 483 7.77 -9.93 -1.26
C ASP A 483 8.15 -11.35 -1.69
N ALA A 484 9.44 -11.68 -1.63
CA ALA A 484 9.93 -13.06 -1.68
C ALA A 484 10.54 -13.48 -0.33
N LEU A 485 10.34 -14.74 0.04
CA LEU A 485 10.80 -15.33 1.29
C LEU A 485 11.56 -16.63 1.05
N LEU A 486 12.55 -16.89 1.89
CA LEU A 486 13.09 -18.22 2.10
C LEU A 486 12.50 -18.85 3.36
N LEU A 487 11.97 -20.06 3.21
CA LEU A 487 11.47 -20.88 4.31
C LEU A 487 12.13 -22.26 4.30
N ARG A 488 12.44 -22.79 5.49
CA ARG A 488 12.79 -24.20 5.62
C ARG A 488 11.53 -25.06 5.51
N PRO A 489 11.62 -26.30 4.97
CA PRO A 489 10.46 -27.19 4.81
C PRO A 489 9.58 -27.34 6.06
N GLU A 490 10.20 -27.46 7.23
CA GLU A 490 9.53 -27.62 8.52
C GLU A 490 8.73 -26.39 8.97
N HIS A 491 8.96 -25.22 8.36
CA HIS A 491 8.27 -23.97 8.70
C HIS A 491 7.11 -23.63 7.76
N VAL A 492 6.95 -24.34 6.64
CA VAL A 492 5.94 -24.03 5.62
C VAL A 492 4.51 -24.12 6.18
N GLU A 493 4.21 -25.17 6.96
CA GLU A 493 2.88 -25.35 7.55
C GLU A 493 2.54 -24.26 8.57
N LEU A 494 3.51 -23.88 9.41
CA LEU A 494 3.36 -22.78 10.35
C LEU A 494 3.09 -21.46 9.61
N PHE A 495 3.86 -21.19 8.56
CA PHE A 495 3.72 -19.97 7.78
C PHE A 495 2.36 -19.89 7.06
N ASP A 496 1.90 -21.00 6.48
CA ASP A 496 0.57 -21.10 5.85
C ASP A 496 -0.56 -20.84 6.86
N LYS A 497 -0.47 -21.39 8.08
CA LYS A 497 -1.43 -21.11 9.17
C LYS A 497 -1.48 -19.61 9.51
N ILE A 498 -0.33 -18.95 9.58
CA ILE A 498 -0.25 -17.49 9.83
C ILE A 498 -0.92 -16.71 8.69
N CYS A 499 -0.66 -17.09 7.43
CA CYS A 499 -1.24 -16.43 6.25
C CYS A 499 -2.77 -16.53 6.25
N LYS A 500 -3.32 -17.73 6.40
CA LYS A 500 -4.79 -17.97 6.38
C LYS A 500 -5.53 -17.18 7.45
N ARG A 501 -4.96 -17.07 8.65
CA ARG A 501 -5.52 -16.26 9.73
C ARG A 501 -5.63 -14.77 9.36
N LYS A 502 -4.66 -14.24 8.61
CA LYS A 502 -4.59 -12.82 8.25
C LYS A 502 -5.33 -12.50 6.93
N ALA A 503 -5.60 -13.52 6.11
CA ALA A 503 -6.39 -13.41 4.89
C ALA A 503 -7.91 -13.25 5.13
N LEU A 504 -8.39 -13.42 6.38
CA LEU A 504 -9.81 -13.44 6.76
C LEU A 504 -10.61 -14.49 5.95
N GLU A 505 -10.28 -15.78 6.11
CA GLU A 505 -11.14 -16.90 5.71
C GLU A 505 -11.66 -17.68 6.94
N GLU A 506 -12.16 -16.97 7.96
CA GLU A 506 -13.07 -17.63 8.90
C GLU A 506 -14.50 -17.44 8.40
N GLU A 507 -15.09 -18.55 7.93
CA GLU A 507 -16.51 -18.70 7.60
C GLU A 507 -17.38 -18.22 8.78
N THR A 508 -17.76 -16.95 8.78
CA THR A 508 -18.93 -16.52 9.52
C THR A 508 -20.14 -16.79 8.65
N LYS A 509 -20.79 -17.94 8.88
CA LYS A 509 -22.14 -18.23 8.35
C LYS A 509 -23.06 -17.07 8.73
N THR A 510 -23.35 -16.19 7.78
CA THR A 510 -24.19 -15.01 7.99
C THR A 510 -25.64 -15.45 8.14
N SER A 511 -26.02 -15.74 9.39
CA SER A 511 -27.40 -15.53 9.80
C SER A 511 -27.74 -14.03 9.69
N ALA A 512 -29.00 -13.69 9.42
CA ALA A 512 -29.44 -12.30 9.31
C ALA A 512 -29.15 -11.53 10.62
N GLN A 513 -28.14 -10.65 10.59
CA GLN A 513 -27.70 -9.85 11.73
C GLN A 513 -27.95 -8.35 11.51
N PRO A 514 -28.17 -7.57 12.58
CA PRO A 514 -28.26 -6.11 12.51
C PRO A 514 -26.97 -5.48 11.99
N ARG A 515 -27.11 -4.34 11.34
CA ARG A 515 -26.01 -3.55 10.78
C ARG A 515 -26.20 -2.08 11.14
N PHE A 516 -25.11 -1.33 11.18
CA PHE A 516 -25.19 0.12 11.21
C PHE A 516 -25.01 0.67 9.79
N VAL A 517 -25.94 1.51 9.35
CA VAL A 517 -25.99 2.07 7.99
C VAL A 517 -25.93 3.60 8.04
N HIS A 518 -25.92 4.24 6.87
CA HIS A 518 -26.00 5.69 6.74
C HIS A 518 -27.11 6.29 7.62
N ASN A 519 -26.79 7.40 8.27
CA ASN A 519 -27.73 8.14 9.10
C ASN A 519 -28.92 8.62 8.26
N GLU A 520 -30.11 8.66 8.87
CA GLU A 520 -31.30 9.20 8.20
C GLU A 520 -31.17 10.70 7.84
N SER A 521 -30.34 11.44 8.59
CA SER A 521 -30.01 12.84 8.27
C SER A 521 -29.24 13.02 6.95
N GLY A 522 -28.70 11.94 6.37
CA GLY A 522 -27.93 11.97 5.12
C GLY A 522 -26.60 12.73 5.20
N ARG A 523 -26.14 13.07 6.41
CA ARG A 523 -24.91 13.85 6.66
C ARG A 523 -24.15 13.36 7.88
N HIS A 524 -22.91 13.81 8.00
CA HIS A 524 -22.15 13.69 9.24
C HIS A 524 -22.84 14.47 10.35
N GLU A 525 -23.12 13.81 11.47
CA GLU A 525 -23.69 14.43 12.66
C GLU A 525 -22.61 14.53 13.74
N SER A 526 -22.38 15.75 14.25
CA SER A 526 -21.43 16.04 15.33
C SER A 526 -22.13 16.85 16.42
N ARG A 527 -22.47 16.21 17.55
CA ARG A 527 -23.24 16.83 18.63
C ARG A 527 -23.15 16.07 19.94
N PHE A 528 -23.53 16.72 21.02
CA PHE A 528 -23.68 16.11 22.33
C PHE A 528 -25.14 15.73 22.56
N VAL A 529 -25.42 14.46 22.84
CA VAL A 529 -26.78 13.91 23.02
C VAL A 529 -26.87 13.12 24.32
N SER A 530 -28.09 12.88 24.79
CA SER A 530 -28.35 12.04 25.96
C SER A 530 -28.64 10.60 25.53
N VAL A 531 -28.03 9.66 26.24
CA VAL A 531 -28.34 8.22 26.10
C VAL A 531 -28.67 7.61 27.45
N GLN A 532 -29.54 6.62 27.45
CA GLN A 532 -29.85 5.79 28.62
C GLN A 532 -29.24 4.39 28.44
N ILE A 533 -28.54 3.94 29.48
CA ILE A 533 -27.95 2.61 29.52
C ILE A 533 -28.99 1.63 30.08
N GLN A 534 -29.30 0.60 29.29
CA GLN A 534 -30.27 -0.44 29.62
C GLN A 534 -29.60 -1.57 30.41
N GLU A 535 -30.40 -2.30 31.18
CA GLU A 535 -29.98 -3.56 31.77
C GLU A 535 -29.58 -4.52 30.63
N SER A 536 -28.36 -5.06 30.69
CA SER A 536 -27.82 -5.94 29.66
C SER A 536 -26.71 -6.82 30.21
N ASN A 537 -26.35 -7.85 29.46
CA ASN A 537 -25.19 -8.68 29.72
C ASN A 537 -23.85 -8.01 29.33
N ALA A 538 -23.85 -6.74 28.89
CA ALA A 538 -22.67 -6.07 28.37
C ALA A 538 -21.60 -5.91 29.46
N VAL A 539 -20.47 -6.59 29.25
CA VAL A 539 -19.33 -6.57 30.17
C VAL A 539 -18.90 -5.14 30.48
N MET A 540 -18.80 -4.31 29.43
CA MET A 540 -18.34 -2.93 29.55
C MET A 540 -19.36 -1.98 30.21
N LEU A 541 -20.64 -2.35 30.32
CA LEU A 541 -21.68 -1.49 30.91
C LEU A 541 -22.12 -1.95 32.32
N ARG A 542 -21.40 -2.91 32.90
CA ARG A 542 -21.67 -3.43 34.25
C ARG A 542 -21.76 -2.27 35.27
N GLY A 543 -22.86 -2.24 36.04
CA GLY A 543 -23.11 -1.21 37.05
C GLY A 543 -23.54 0.16 36.51
N MET A 544 -23.76 0.29 35.20
CA MET A 544 -24.20 1.55 34.57
C MET A 544 -25.70 1.54 34.19
N ALA A 545 -26.39 0.42 34.33
CA ALA A 545 -27.80 0.29 33.97
C ALA A 545 -28.70 1.29 34.73
N GLY A 546 -29.66 1.87 34.02
CA GLY A 546 -30.56 2.91 34.54
C GLY A 546 -29.98 4.33 34.53
N SER A 547 -28.67 4.49 34.25
CA SER A 547 -28.08 5.82 34.12
C SER A 547 -28.47 6.49 32.81
N SER A 548 -28.44 7.83 32.82
CA SER A 548 -28.71 8.66 31.64
C SER A 548 -27.60 9.69 31.53
N LEU A 549 -26.81 9.57 30.47
CA LEU A 549 -25.51 10.19 30.34
C LEU A 549 -25.43 10.95 29.02
N GLY A 550 -24.82 12.13 29.05
CA GLY A 550 -24.45 12.86 27.86
C GLY A 550 -23.28 12.20 27.15
N VAL A 551 -23.29 12.15 25.82
CA VAL A 551 -22.25 11.54 25.00
C VAL A 551 -22.12 12.21 23.64
N TRP A 552 -20.90 12.29 23.11
CA TRP A 552 -20.65 12.82 21.78
C TRP A 552 -21.07 11.82 20.69
N VAL A 553 -21.69 12.33 19.64
CA VAL A 553 -21.89 11.67 18.35
C VAL A 553 -21.02 12.40 17.32
N SER A 554 -20.33 11.67 16.44
CA SER A 554 -19.44 12.22 15.41
C SER A 554 -19.27 11.24 14.25
N HIS A 555 -20.35 10.96 13.51
CA HIS A 555 -20.35 9.97 12.44
C HIS A 555 -21.36 10.30 11.33
N GLY A 556 -21.09 9.81 10.11
CA GLY A 556 -22.04 9.85 8.96
C GLY A 556 -22.84 8.56 8.78
N GLU A 557 -22.41 7.49 9.42
CA GLU A 557 -23.06 6.18 9.45
C GLU A 557 -23.17 5.73 10.90
N GLY A 558 -24.29 5.13 11.26
CA GLY A 558 -24.56 4.74 12.64
C GLY A 558 -26.02 4.44 12.96
N ARG A 559 -26.90 4.44 11.95
CA ARG A 559 -28.30 4.04 12.09
C ARG A 559 -28.41 2.53 12.25
N ALA A 560 -28.97 2.05 13.35
CA ALA A 560 -29.26 0.63 13.51
C ALA A 560 -30.30 0.17 12.48
N HIS A 561 -29.93 -0.79 11.65
CA HIS A 561 -30.79 -1.37 10.62
C HIS A 561 -30.93 -2.88 10.83
N PHE A 562 -32.17 -3.34 10.86
CA PHE A 562 -32.52 -4.75 10.98
C PHE A 562 -33.19 -5.19 9.69
N THR A 563 -32.73 -6.29 9.12
CA THR A 563 -33.26 -6.82 7.85
C THR A 563 -34.69 -7.36 7.97
N HIS A 564 -35.17 -7.61 9.19
CA HIS A 564 -36.54 -8.04 9.47
C HIS A 564 -36.98 -7.59 10.87
N PRO A 565 -38.24 -7.13 11.07
CA PRO A 565 -38.76 -6.71 12.39
C PRO A 565 -38.56 -7.72 13.52
N LYS A 566 -38.81 -9.01 13.27
CA LYS A 566 -38.55 -10.10 14.23
C LYS A 566 -37.11 -10.15 14.77
N ILE A 567 -36.11 -9.71 13.99
CA ILE A 567 -34.72 -9.67 14.45
C ILE A 567 -34.55 -8.51 15.42
N GLN A 568 -35.12 -7.34 15.10
CA GLN A 568 -35.16 -6.22 16.03
C GLN A 568 -35.84 -6.61 17.34
N GLU A 569 -37.04 -7.18 17.28
CA GLU A 569 -37.77 -7.66 18.46
C GLU A 569 -36.93 -8.63 19.29
N LYS A 570 -36.23 -9.57 18.64
CA LYS A 570 -35.34 -10.51 19.32
C LYS A 570 -34.22 -9.80 20.09
N TYR A 571 -33.52 -8.85 19.46
CA TYR A 571 -32.42 -8.12 20.11
C TYR A 571 -32.92 -7.22 21.25
N VAL A 572 -34.10 -6.63 21.09
CA VAL A 572 -34.73 -5.82 22.14
C VAL A 572 -35.16 -6.70 23.30
N ALA A 573 -35.86 -7.81 23.03
CA ALA A 573 -36.34 -8.75 24.05
C ALA A 573 -35.20 -9.45 24.80
N SER A 574 -34.04 -9.65 24.17
CA SER A 574 -32.87 -10.25 24.80
C SER A 574 -32.02 -9.27 25.62
N GLY A 575 -32.41 -7.99 25.71
CA GLY A 575 -31.60 -6.94 26.34
C GLY A 575 -30.32 -6.60 25.57
N ALA A 576 -30.21 -7.02 24.30
CA ALA A 576 -29.02 -6.80 23.49
C ALA A 576 -28.93 -5.36 22.95
N ALA A 577 -30.01 -4.57 23.02
CA ALA A 577 -30.01 -3.14 22.72
C ALA A 577 -29.70 -2.31 23.97
N ALA A 578 -28.42 -2.35 24.37
CA ALA A 578 -27.93 -1.91 25.66
C ALA A 578 -27.88 -0.37 25.84
N ILE A 579 -27.91 0.41 24.75
CA ILE A 579 -27.85 1.87 24.82
C ILE A 579 -28.95 2.46 23.94
N ARG A 580 -29.71 3.42 24.47
CA ARG A 580 -30.79 4.12 23.76
C ARG A 580 -30.59 5.63 23.77
N TYR A 581 -30.76 6.31 22.64
CA TYR A 581 -30.96 7.76 22.61
C TYR A 581 -32.25 8.12 23.33
N VAL A 582 -32.21 9.18 24.13
CA VAL A 582 -33.36 9.67 24.91
C VAL A 582 -33.56 11.17 24.70
N ASP A 583 -34.81 11.61 24.89
CA ASP A 583 -35.16 13.02 24.94
C ASP A 583 -34.85 13.66 26.32
N ASP A 584 -35.20 14.93 26.48
CA ASP A 584 -35.00 15.67 27.73
C ASP A 584 -35.88 15.17 28.90
N SER A 585 -36.91 14.37 28.61
CA SER A 585 -37.73 13.68 29.61
C SER A 585 -37.17 12.30 29.97
N ASN A 586 -35.99 11.97 29.45
CA ASN A 586 -35.30 10.70 29.62
C ASN A 586 -36.07 9.49 29.05
N VAL A 587 -36.86 9.72 27.99
CA VAL A 587 -37.64 8.68 27.30
C VAL A 587 -36.93 8.32 26.00
N PRO A 588 -36.74 7.01 25.68
CA PRO A 588 -36.19 6.58 24.40
C PRO A 588 -36.95 7.18 23.23
N THR A 589 -36.22 7.78 22.28
CA THR A 589 -36.83 8.58 21.22
C THR A 589 -36.29 8.23 19.83
N GLU A 590 -37.16 8.33 18.83
CA GLU A 590 -36.82 8.28 17.41
C GLU A 590 -36.73 9.69 16.80
N GLU A 591 -37.02 10.73 17.59
CA GLU A 591 -37.11 12.10 17.09
C GLU A 591 -35.74 12.77 16.96
N TYR A 592 -35.56 13.46 15.83
CA TYR A 592 -34.48 14.42 15.64
C TYR A 592 -34.81 15.70 16.42
N PRO A 593 -33.87 16.34 17.16
CA PRO A 593 -32.41 16.16 17.13
C PRO A 593 -31.80 15.14 18.10
N PHE A 594 -32.61 14.54 18.99
CA PHE A 594 -32.14 13.67 20.09
C PHE A 594 -31.63 12.31 19.62
N ASN A 595 -32.22 11.77 18.56
CA ASN A 595 -31.74 10.60 17.83
C ASN A 595 -31.17 11.03 16.46
N PRO A 596 -29.89 11.43 16.41
CA PRO A 596 -29.31 12.07 15.22
C PRO A 596 -29.15 11.13 14.02
N ASN A 597 -29.16 9.82 14.22
CA ASN A 597 -28.96 8.84 13.16
C ASN A 597 -30.26 8.18 12.67
N GLY A 598 -31.39 8.40 13.34
CA GLY A 598 -32.70 7.84 12.97
C GLY A 598 -32.82 6.35 13.29
N SER A 599 -32.12 5.87 14.31
CA SER A 599 -32.20 4.45 14.71
C SER A 599 -33.56 4.11 15.30
N PRO A 600 -34.18 2.99 14.91
CA PRO A 600 -35.47 2.59 15.44
C PRO A 600 -35.37 2.33 16.95
N GLN A 601 -36.42 2.66 17.68
CA GLN A 601 -36.53 2.66 19.14
C GLN A 601 -35.35 3.34 19.85
N GLY A 602 -34.72 4.34 19.21
CA GLY A 602 -33.57 5.04 19.77
C GLY A 602 -32.31 4.18 19.90
N ILE A 603 -32.16 3.03 19.24
CA ILE A 603 -31.00 2.14 19.44
C ILE A 603 -29.69 2.86 19.11
N ALA A 604 -28.85 3.09 20.13
CA ALA A 604 -27.55 3.72 19.99
C ALA A 604 -26.39 2.71 20.11
N GLY A 605 -26.64 1.54 20.71
CA GLY A 605 -25.66 0.49 20.87
C GLY A 605 -26.28 -0.91 21.03
N LEU A 606 -25.57 -1.90 20.51
CA LEU A 606 -25.92 -3.33 20.52
C LEU A 606 -24.79 -4.15 21.16
N VAL A 607 -25.15 -5.24 21.82
CA VAL A 607 -24.22 -6.18 22.45
C VAL A 607 -24.46 -7.62 21.98
N SER A 608 -23.40 -8.41 21.91
CA SER A 608 -23.47 -9.86 21.65
C SER A 608 -24.17 -10.61 22.80
N SER A 609 -24.67 -11.81 22.51
CA SER A 609 -25.35 -12.66 23.49
C SER A 609 -24.45 -13.11 24.66
N ASP A 610 -23.13 -13.08 24.49
CA ASP A 610 -22.16 -13.36 25.55
C ASP A 610 -21.66 -12.10 26.28
N GLY A 611 -22.11 -10.91 25.87
CA GLY A 611 -21.80 -9.64 26.53
C GLY A 611 -20.43 -9.05 26.20
N ARG A 612 -19.60 -9.76 25.41
CA ARG A 612 -18.18 -9.43 25.21
C ARG A 612 -17.93 -8.49 24.04
N HIS A 613 -18.83 -8.47 23.06
CA HIS A 613 -18.75 -7.60 21.90
C HIS A 613 -19.84 -6.55 21.99
N MET A 614 -19.45 -5.28 22.02
CA MET A 614 -20.38 -4.16 22.01
C MET A 614 -20.06 -3.26 20.82
N CYS A 615 -21.08 -2.90 20.06
CA CYS A 615 -21.01 -1.94 18.98
C CYS A 615 -21.92 -0.78 19.32
N LEU A 616 -21.41 0.44 19.26
CA LEU A 616 -22.16 1.65 19.55
C LEU A 616 -21.70 2.76 18.61
N MET A 617 -22.60 3.69 18.36
CA MET A 617 -22.38 4.84 17.49
C MET A 617 -22.22 6.19 18.22
N PRO A 618 -22.55 6.34 19.53
CA PRO A 618 -21.94 7.40 20.33
C PRO A 618 -20.47 7.09 20.70
N HIS A 619 -19.71 8.12 21.06
CA HIS A 619 -18.27 8.10 21.34
C HIS A 619 -17.96 8.34 22.83
N PRO A 620 -18.18 7.38 23.73
CA PRO A 620 -17.86 7.52 25.15
C PRO A 620 -16.36 7.67 25.41
N GLU A 621 -15.50 7.23 24.50
CA GLU A 621 -14.06 7.50 24.50
C GLU A 621 -13.71 8.97 24.28
N ARG A 622 -14.67 9.80 23.85
CA ARG A 622 -14.55 11.25 23.82
C ARG A 622 -15.19 11.91 25.04
N CYS A 623 -15.62 11.13 26.04
CA CYS A 623 -16.42 11.62 27.16
C CYS A 623 -15.94 11.10 28.53
N PHE A 624 -14.74 10.51 28.65
CA PHE A 624 -14.27 9.89 29.90
C PHE A 624 -13.65 10.89 30.90
N LEU A 625 -13.27 12.09 30.44
CA LEU A 625 -12.77 13.18 31.27
C LEU A 625 -13.80 14.32 31.37
N LYS A 626 -13.82 15.01 32.51
CA LYS A 626 -14.83 16.04 32.80
C LYS A 626 -14.83 17.19 31.79
N TYR A 627 -13.66 17.68 31.40
CA TYR A 627 -13.54 18.79 30.44
C TYR A 627 -14.02 18.45 29.02
N GLN A 628 -14.26 17.17 28.74
CA GLN A 628 -14.76 16.74 27.43
C GLN A 628 -16.29 16.87 27.33
N TRP A 629 -17.00 17.06 28.44
CA TRP A 629 -18.44 17.30 28.43
C TRP A 629 -18.70 18.81 28.25
N PRO A 630 -19.61 19.21 27.34
CA PRO A 630 -19.98 20.61 27.19
C PRO A 630 -20.79 21.13 28.38
N TYR A 631 -21.48 20.24 29.09
CA TYR A 631 -22.20 20.51 30.33
C TYR A 631 -22.11 19.29 31.25
N MET A 632 -21.77 19.49 32.51
CA MET A 632 -21.71 18.45 33.53
C MET A 632 -22.70 18.77 34.66
N PRO A 633 -23.65 17.87 34.97
CA PRO A 633 -24.54 18.05 36.12
C PRO A 633 -23.75 18.25 37.43
N ALA A 634 -24.22 19.13 38.31
CA ALA A 634 -23.57 19.44 39.58
C ALA A 634 -23.32 18.20 40.44
N GLU A 635 -24.21 17.21 40.36
CA GLU A 635 -24.12 15.92 41.03
C GLU A 635 -22.86 15.13 40.63
N PHE A 636 -22.32 15.35 39.42
CA PHE A 636 -21.12 14.69 38.94
C PHE A 636 -19.83 15.49 39.13
N GLU A 637 -19.90 16.76 39.55
CA GLU A 637 -18.70 17.59 39.74
C GLU A 637 -17.73 17.02 40.78
N ALA A 638 -18.30 16.40 41.82
CA ALA A 638 -17.55 15.76 42.90
C ALA A 638 -16.79 14.50 42.45
N HIS A 639 -17.13 13.90 41.31
CA HIS A 639 -16.38 12.76 40.78
C HIS A 639 -15.03 13.21 40.19
N PRO A 640 -13.97 12.40 40.31
CA PRO A 640 -12.66 12.75 39.73
C PRO A 640 -12.66 12.72 38.20
N VAL A 641 -13.53 11.91 37.60
CA VAL A 641 -13.67 11.67 36.15
C VAL A 641 -15.16 11.58 35.79
N SER A 642 -15.47 11.58 34.48
CA SER A 642 -16.84 11.40 34.01
C SER A 642 -17.31 9.95 34.26
N PRO A 643 -18.63 9.72 34.40
CA PRO A 643 -19.22 8.37 34.49
C PRO A 643 -18.81 7.44 33.34
N TRP A 644 -18.51 7.96 32.15
CA TRP A 644 -18.04 7.15 31.03
C TRP A 644 -16.69 6.48 31.26
N MET A 645 -15.89 6.89 32.25
CA MET A 645 -14.66 6.17 32.61
C MET A 645 -14.96 4.71 33.04
N GLN A 646 -16.14 4.45 33.60
CA GLN A 646 -16.55 3.13 34.07
C GLN A 646 -16.50 2.08 32.94
N ILE A 647 -16.73 2.48 31.68
CA ILE A 647 -16.68 1.55 30.53
C ILE A 647 -15.29 0.91 30.36
N PHE A 648 -14.23 1.69 30.60
CA PHE A 648 -12.83 1.25 30.50
C PHE A 648 -12.41 0.47 31.74
N GLN A 649 -12.90 0.88 32.92
CA GLN A 649 -12.66 0.15 34.16
C GLN A 649 -13.32 -1.23 34.13
N ASN A 650 -14.54 -1.33 33.61
CA ASN A 650 -15.24 -2.60 33.41
C ASN A 650 -14.48 -3.51 32.45
N ALA A 651 -13.98 -2.96 31.34
CA ALA A 651 -13.14 -3.73 30.40
C ALA A 651 -11.85 -4.23 31.08
N LYS A 652 -11.19 -3.39 31.88
CA LYS A 652 -10.01 -3.75 32.67
C LYS A 652 -10.33 -4.87 33.66
N SER A 653 -11.35 -4.70 34.50
CA SER A 653 -11.77 -5.69 35.50
C SER A 653 -12.08 -7.04 34.86
N PHE A 654 -12.77 -7.05 33.71
CA PHE A 654 -13.01 -8.27 32.96
C PHE A 654 -11.72 -8.96 32.49
N CYS A 655 -10.76 -8.19 31.95
CA CYS A 655 -9.44 -8.72 31.57
C CYS A 655 -8.64 -9.24 32.78
N GLU A 656 -8.86 -8.68 33.96
CA GLU A 656 -8.26 -9.11 35.23
C GLU A 656 -9.01 -10.29 35.88
N GLY A 657 -10.10 -10.77 35.27
CA GLY A 657 -10.91 -11.89 35.77
C GLY A 657 -11.82 -11.54 36.96
N GLN A 658 -12.17 -10.26 37.13
CA GLN A 658 -13.01 -9.72 38.21
C GLN A 658 -14.52 -9.68 37.89
#